data_AF-A0A143XTN0-F1
#
_entry.id   AF-A0A143XTN0-F1
#
_cell.length_a   1.000
_cell.length_b   1.000
_cell.length_c   1.000
_cell.angle_alpha   90.00
_cell.angle_beta   90.00
_cell.angle_gamma   90.00
#
_symmetry.space_group_name_H-M   'P 1'
#
loop_
_entity.id
_entity.type
_entity.pdbx_description
1 polymer ?
#
loop_
_entity_poly.entity_id
_entity_poly.type
_entity_poly.pdbx_seq_one_letter_code
_entity_poly.pdbx_strand_id
1 'polypeptide(L)'
;MTIREKLGKELVFFDGGTGTILQEQGLGAGELPEIWNIEHREAIVSLHKNYLLAGADILKTNTFGANRLKFPGNEGYRLTEIVTAAIQNAKQAINEVGGKQRYIALDIGPTGKLLKPMGDLDFEDACNLFKEVVQIGVACGVDLILIETMSDSYEAKAAILAVKETCDLPVFVTTIYGENGKLLTGGDTESTVALLEGLGVDALGINCGLGPVQMKGICEQLLQYASIPVIVNPNAGLPRSENGKTVFDVTPEQFTDTMEEIAKMGAWVLGGCCGTTPEHIQMLVERCSSIAPVPIVPKERTVVSSYAQAVVIGKSPVIIGERINPTGKSKFKQALREHNLEYILNEGLTQQEKGAHILDVNVGLPEIDEVSMMEKVIKELQSILDLPLQIDTSNFEAMERAMRVYNGKPMINSVNGKQEVMEAVFPLVKKYGGVVVGLALDENGIPETAQGRIEVAEKIYRTAKSYGIESKDIVIDALAMTISSDSGSALVTLETLRRIRDEYHGKTILGVSNISFGLPQREIVNSTFYTMAMQNGLNCGIINPNSEAMMRSYYAFKALSNLDEQCGDYIAHYANQVSNVSAPAKQSDLTLAQAIEKGLKERASELTAELIQTKEALDIINEQLIPALDQVGKGFEKGTVFLPQLLMSAEAAKAAFEVIKTQMERSGQVQEKKGKIILATVKGDIHDIGKNIVKVLLENYSYEVYDLGKDVPPEKIVETAIKENIKLVGLSALMTTTVVNMEATIELLRKEKPDTKIVVGGAVLTPEYAKSIGADCYAKDAMATVHYAQEILG
;
A
#
# COMPACT_ATOMS: atom_id res chain seq x y z
N MET A 1 -11.70 5.88 -32.41
CA MET A 1 -12.34 5.78 -31.09
C MET A 1 -11.25 5.49 -30.08
N THR A 2 -11.10 6.34 -29.07
CA THR A 2 -10.08 6.14 -28.03
C THR A 2 -10.49 5.00 -27.10
N ILE A 3 -9.55 4.43 -26.34
CA ILE A 3 -9.90 3.36 -25.37
C ILE A 3 -10.85 3.88 -24.28
N ARG A 4 -10.71 5.15 -23.86
CA ARG A 4 -11.64 5.83 -22.93
C ARG A 4 -13.07 5.87 -23.45
N GLU A 5 -13.27 6.04 -24.76
CA GLU A 5 -14.60 6.02 -25.38
C GLU A 5 -15.18 4.60 -25.48
N LYS A 6 -14.33 3.57 -25.52
CA LYS A 6 -14.71 2.15 -25.60
C LYS A 6 -15.12 1.61 -24.25
N LEU A 7 -14.37 1.96 -23.21
CA LEU A 7 -14.82 1.83 -21.83
C LEU A 7 -16.17 2.57 -21.66
N GLY A 8 -17.19 1.87 -21.18
CA GLY A 8 -18.55 2.39 -21.09
C GLY A 8 -19.51 1.98 -22.21
N LYS A 9 -19.04 1.35 -23.29
CA LYS A 9 -19.90 0.87 -24.39
C LYS A 9 -19.95 -0.64 -24.56
N GLU A 10 -18.79 -1.28 -24.50
CA GLU A 10 -18.64 -2.73 -24.69
C GLU A 10 -17.54 -3.28 -23.76
N LEU A 11 -17.58 -4.59 -23.50
CA LEU A 11 -16.48 -5.25 -22.80
C LEU A 11 -15.20 -5.18 -23.64
N VAL A 12 -14.08 -5.01 -22.96
CA VAL A 12 -12.77 -4.90 -23.58
C VAL A 12 -11.93 -6.12 -23.21
N PHE A 13 -11.16 -6.63 -24.16
CA PHE A 13 -10.36 -7.83 -23.95
C PHE A 13 -8.86 -7.55 -24.05
N PHE A 14 -8.12 -7.88 -22.99
CA PHE A 14 -6.66 -8.00 -23.04
C PHE A 14 -6.25 -9.30 -23.73
N ASP A 15 -4.96 -9.38 -24.07
CA ASP A 15 -4.29 -10.62 -24.39
C ASP A 15 -4.05 -11.49 -23.13
N GLY A 16 -3.28 -12.59 -23.31
CA GLY A 16 -2.98 -13.57 -22.28
C GLY A 16 -1.52 -13.53 -21.81
N GLY A 17 -1.00 -14.69 -21.41
CA GLY A 17 0.37 -14.82 -20.92
C GLY A 17 1.42 -14.65 -22.01
N THR A 18 2.44 -13.82 -21.74
CA THR A 18 3.63 -13.69 -22.61
C THR A 18 4.74 -14.62 -22.14
N GLY A 19 5.21 -14.46 -20.90
CA GLY A 19 6.39 -15.18 -20.39
C GLY A 19 6.27 -16.71 -20.48
N THR A 20 5.12 -17.28 -20.12
CA THR A 20 4.90 -18.74 -20.16
C THR A 20 4.92 -19.29 -21.59
N ILE A 21 4.41 -18.55 -22.58
CA ILE A 21 4.45 -18.97 -23.98
C ILE A 21 5.87 -18.88 -24.53
N LEU A 22 6.63 -17.86 -24.15
CA LEU A 22 8.04 -17.76 -24.56
C LEU A 22 8.86 -18.91 -23.99
N GLN A 23 8.60 -19.36 -22.75
CA GLN A 23 9.23 -20.56 -22.20
C GLN A 23 8.94 -21.82 -23.00
N GLU A 24 7.69 -22.02 -23.46
CA GLU A 24 7.33 -23.13 -24.34
C GLU A 24 8.07 -23.06 -25.69
N GLN A 25 8.39 -21.85 -26.15
CA GLN A 25 9.17 -21.59 -27.38
C GLN A 25 10.69 -21.67 -27.17
N GLY A 26 11.16 -21.91 -25.95
CA GLY A 26 12.58 -22.11 -25.64
C GLY A 26 13.27 -20.96 -24.90
N LEU A 27 12.53 -19.98 -24.37
CA LEU A 27 13.10 -18.98 -23.46
C LEU A 27 13.77 -19.68 -22.27
N GLY A 28 15.06 -19.41 -22.12
CA GLY A 28 15.89 -20.05 -21.10
C GLY A 28 15.46 -19.65 -19.70
N ALA A 29 15.68 -20.55 -18.74
CA ALA A 29 15.42 -20.28 -17.35
C ALA A 29 16.28 -19.11 -16.84
N GLY A 30 15.64 -18.03 -16.44
CA GLY A 30 16.31 -16.82 -15.97
C GLY A 30 16.79 -15.87 -17.07
N GLU A 31 16.47 -16.16 -18.33
CA GLU A 31 16.61 -15.22 -19.43
C GLU A 31 15.55 -14.11 -19.30
N LEU A 32 15.92 -12.86 -19.60
CA LEU A 32 14.99 -11.73 -19.57
C LEU A 32 14.08 -11.77 -20.82
N PRO A 33 12.75 -11.95 -20.67
CA PRO A 33 11.83 -12.02 -21.80
C PRO A 33 11.92 -10.80 -22.73
N GLU A 34 12.24 -9.62 -22.19
CA GLU A 34 12.25 -8.38 -22.94
C GLU A 34 13.39 -8.31 -23.98
N ILE A 35 14.44 -9.13 -23.84
CA ILE A 35 15.52 -9.23 -24.84
C ILE A 35 15.00 -9.83 -26.16
N TRP A 36 14.00 -10.70 -26.11
CA TRP A 36 13.40 -11.33 -27.29
C TRP A 36 12.73 -10.34 -28.23
N ASN A 37 12.44 -9.12 -27.77
CA ASN A 37 11.99 -8.04 -28.65
C ASN A 37 12.97 -7.74 -29.78
N ILE A 38 14.27 -7.99 -29.55
CA ILE A 38 15.35 -7.74 -30.50
C ILE A 38 15.83 -9.07 -31.09
N GLU A 39 16.19 -10.04 -30.25
CA GLU A 39 16.86 -11.28 -30.69
C GLU A 39 15.91 -12.27 -31.37
N HIS A 40 14.64 -12.28 -30.94
CA HIS A 40 13.61 -13.20 -31.41
C HIS A 40 12.36 -12.45 -31.89
N ARG A 41 12.57 -11.35 -32.62
CA ARG A 41 11.52 -10.43 -33.10
C ARG A 41 10.31 -11.15 -33.69
N GLU A 42 10.53 -12.10 -34.61
CA GLU A 42 9.46 -12.81 -35.30
C GLU A 42 8.59 -13.66 -34.35
N ALA A 43 9.17 -14.18 -33.26
CA ALA A 43 8.41 -14.91 -32.23
C ALA A 43 7.45 -13.96 -31.50
N ILE A 44 7.92 -12.77 -31.13
CA ILE A 44 7.10 -11.73 -30.47
C ILE A 44 6.00 -11.21 -31.40
N VAL A 45 6.32 -10.92 -32.67
CA VAL A 45 5.32 -10.51 -33.66
C VAL A 45 4.27 -11.61 -33.85
N SER A 46 4.69 -12.87 -34.00
CA SER A 46 3.79 -14.02 -34.13
C SER A 46 2.88 -14.19 -32.91
N LEU A 47 3.43 -14.04 -31.69
CA LEU A 47 2.66 -14.09 -30.45
C LEU A 47 1.55 -13.04 -30.44
N HIS A 48 1.89 -11.78 -30.70
CA HIS A 48 0.91 -10.70 -30.77
C HIS A 48 -0.15 -10.96 -31.84
N LYS A 49 0.24 -11.45 -33.03
CA LYS A 49 -0.71 -11.81 -34.09
C LYS A 49 -1.69 -12.88 -33.63
N ASN A 50 -1.22 -13.91 -32.93
CA ASN A 50 -2.09 -14.98 -32.43
C ASN A 50 -3.12 -14.44 -31.42
N TYR A 51 -2.74 -13.54 -30.52
CA TYR A 51 -3.70 -12.91 -29.61
C TYR A 51 -4.69 -11.96 -30.32
N LEU A 52 -4.23 -11.20 -31.32
CA LEU A 52 -5.11 -10.38 -32.14
C LEU A 52 -6.15 -11.22 -32.89
N LEU A 53 -5.72 -12.36 -33.46
CA LEU A 53 -6.60 -13.31 -34.15
C LEU A 53 -7.57 -13.99 -33.19
N ALA A 54 -7.13 -14.27 -31.95
CA ALA A 54 -7.99 -14.72 -30.86
C ALA A 54 -9.02 -13.66 -30.41
N GLY A 55 -8.86 -12.40 -30.83
CA GLY A 55 -9.86 -11.36 -30.65
C GLY A 55 -9.48 -10.26 -29.67
N ALA A 56 -8.33 -10.35 -28.98
CA ALA A 56 -7.83 -9.36 -28.01
C ALA A 56 -7.84 -7.94 -28.58
N ASP A 57 -8.45 -6.99 -27.85
CA ASP A 57 -8.54 -5.59 -28.23
C ASP A 57 -7.30 -4.79 -27.84
N ILE A 58 -6.68 -5.15 -26.71
CA ILE A 58 -5.47 -4.53 -26.18
C ILE A 58 -4.35 -5.56 -26.17
N LEU A 59 -3.22 -5.23 -26.78
CA LEU A 59 -1.97 -5.98 -26.65
C LEU A 59 -1.08 -5.34 -25.59
N LYS A 60 -0.52 -6.16 -24.70
CA LYS A 60 0.54 -5.75 -23.77
C LYS A 60 1.88 -5.83 -24.48
N THR A 61 2.67 -4.77 -24.43
CA THR A 61 4.05 -4.85 -24.92
C THR A 61 4.86 -5.81 -24.07
N ASN A 62 5.82 -6.53 -24.64
CA ASN A 62 6.74 -7.37 -23.87
C ASN A 62 7.78 -6.50 -23.13
N THR A 63 7.32 -5.75 -22.13
CA THR A 63 8.11 -4.75 -21.38
C THR A 63 7.88 -4.80 -19.86
N PHE A 64 7.16 -5.81 -19.35
CA PHE A 64 6.83 -5.98 -17.93
C PHE A 64 7.99 -5.64 -16.98
N GLY A 65 9.18 -6.23 -17.18
CA GLY A 65 10.35 -5.99 -16.34
C GLY A 65 11.30 -4.91 -16.85
N ALA A 66 10.98 -4.20 -17.94
CA ALA A 66 11.89 -3.26 -18.58
C ALA A 66 12.03 -1.97 -17.77
N ASN A 67 13.13 -1.82 -17.02
CA ASN A 67 13.53 -0.59 -16.35
C ASN A 67 15.06 -0.52 -16.25
N ARG A 68 15.61 0.63 -15.80
CA ARG A 68 17.06 0.85 -15.71
C ARG A 68 17.77 -0.06 -14.69
N LEU A 69 17.07 -0.69 -13.74
CA LEU A 69 17.67 -1.69 -12.85
C LEU A 69 17.95 -3.02 -13.57
N LYS A 70 17.13 -3.40 -14.56
CA LYS A 70 17.35 -4.58 -15.42
C LYS A 70 18.21 -4.27 -16.64
N PHE A 71 18.07 -3.06 -17.19
CA PHE A 71 18.78 -2.60 -18.39
C PHE A 71 19.59 -1.32 -18.10
N PRO A 72 20.70 -1.42 -17.34
CA PRO A 72 21.52 -0.26 -16.93
C PRO A 72 22.26 0.43 -18.09
N GLY A 73 22.37 -0.22 -19.25
CA GLY A 73 22.92 0.36 -20.49
C GLY A 73 24.45 0.48 -20.54
N ASN A 74 25.16 0.04 -19.51
CA ASN A 74 26.63 -0.08 -19.48
C ASN A 74 27.13 -1.39 -20.13
N GLU A 75 26.34 -2.46 -20.06
CA GLU A 75 26.58 -3.75 -20.73
C GLU A 75 25.25 -4.27 -21.32
N GLY A 76 25.27 -4.80 -22.54
CA GLY A 76 24.07 -5.34 -23.22
C GLY A 76 23.19 -4.29 -23.90
N TYR A 77 21.88 -4.56 -23.96
CA TYR A 77 20.88 -3.70 -24.63
C TYR A 77 20.48 -2.50 -23.77
N ARG A 78 20.29 -1.34 -24.40
CA ARG A 78 19.76 -0.15 -23.70
C ARG A 78 18.25 -0.28 -23.52
N LEU A 79 17.74 0.26 -22.41
CA LEU A 79 16.30 0.31 -22.13
C LEU A 79 15.50 0.91 -23.31
N THR A 80 16.02 1.97 -23.93
CA THR A 80 15.42 2.61 -25.10
C THR A 80 15.25 1.66 -26.29
N GLU A 81 16.23 0.80 -26.55
CA GLU A 81 16.22 -0.15 -27.66
C GLU A 81 15.19 -1.26 -27.41
N ILE A 82 15.17 -1.81 -26.18
CA ILE A 82 14.24 -2.86 -25.76
C ILE A 82 12.79 -2.39 -25.88
N VAL A 83 12.45 -1.26 -25.25
CA VAL A 83 11.09 -0.73 -25.24
C VAL A 83 10.64 -0.30 -26.64
N THR A 84 11.53 0.32 -27.42
CA THR A 84 11.22 0.69 -28.82
C THR A 84 10.93 -0.54 -29.66
N ALA A 85 11.75 -1.59 -29.56
CA ALA A 85 11.56 -2.83 -30.30
C ALA A 85 10.23 -3.51 -29.93
N ALA A 86 9.90 -3.59 -28.63
CA ALA A 86 8.65 -4.16 -28.16
C ALA A 86 7.41 -3.50 -28.80
N ILE A 87 7.39 -2.17 -28.82
CA ILE A 87 6.26 -1.40 -29.38
C ILE A 87 6.21 -1.55 -30.91
N GLN A 88 7.37 -1.56 -31.58
CA GLN A 88 7.42 -1.81 -33.02
C GLN A 88 6.90 -3.20 -33.40
N ASN A 89 7.17 -4.21 -32.57
CA ASN A 89 6.69 -5.58 -32.80
C ASN A 89 5.16 -5.65 -32.68
N ALA A 90 4.58 -5.02 -31.65
CA ALA A 90 3.14 -4.92 -31.51
C ALA A 90 2.49 -4.15 -32.69
N LYS A 91 3.09 -3.04 -33.14
CA LYS A 91 2.63 -2.28 -34.32
C LYS A 91 2.68 -3.10 -35.60
N GLN A 92 3.76 -3.86 -35.80
CA GLN A 92 3.89 -4.75 -36.95
C GLN A 92 2.79 -5.82 -36.93
N ALA A 93 2.54 -6.47 -35.78
CA ALA A 93 1.48 -7.46 -35.65
C ALA A 93 0.09 -6.90 -35.97
N ILE A 94 -0.24 -5.69 -35.48
CA ILE A 94 -1.50 -5.01 -35.79
C ILE A 94 -1.62 -4.72 -37.28
N ASN A 95 -0.55 -4.21 -37.91
CA ASN A 95 -0.54 -3.91 -39.34
C ASN A 95 -0.72 -5.16 -40.21
N GLU A 96 -0.10 -6.29 -39.82
CA GLU A 96 -0.19 -7.55 -40.56
C GLU A 96 -1.55 -8.24 -40.43
N VAL A 97 -2.19 -8.17 -39.26
CA VAL A 97 -3.54 -8.72 -39.06
C VAL A 97 -4.60 -7.83 -39.71
N GLY A 98 -4.45 -6.51 -39.59
CA GLY A 98 -5.41 -5.53 -40.09
C GLY A 98 -6.81 -5.65 -39.45
N GLY A 99 -7.80 -4.96 -40.03
CA GLY A 99 -9.20 -5.08 -39.62
C GLY A 99 -9.62 -4.10 -38.51
N LYS A 100 -10.16 -4.62 -37.40
CA LYS A 100 -10.74 -3.79 -36.33
C LYS A 100 -9.67 -2.99 -35.58
N GLN A 101 -10.06 -1.84 -35.02
CA GLN A 101 -9.18 -1.02 -34.17
C GLN A 101 -8.63 -1.84 -32.99
N ARG A 102 -7.32 -1.75 -32.78
CA ARG A 102 -6.58 -2.38 -31.68
C ARG A 102 -5.82 -1.31 -30.91
N TYR A 103 -5.41 -1.63 -29.69
CA TYR A 103 -4.67 -0.74 -28.81
C TYR A 103 -3.40 -1.44 -28.31
N ILE A 104 -2.33 -0.66 -28.14
CA ILE A 104 -1.07 -1.10 -27.55
C ILE A 104 -0.96 -0.48 -26.16
N ALA A 105 -0.90 -1.32 -25.14
CA ALA A 105 -0.59 -0.94 -23.78
C ALA A 105 0.92 -1.04 -23.54
N LEU A 106 1.54 0.05 -23.10
CA LEU A 106 2.88 -0.03 -22.50
C LEU A 106 2.75 -0.77 -21.17
N ASP A 107 3.23 -2.00 -21.16
CA ASP A 107 3.17 -2.86 -19.99
C ASP A 107 4.34 -2.60 -19.05
N ILE A 108 4.04 -2.20 -17.81
CA ILE A 108 4.99 -1.83 -16.77
C ILE A 108 4.66 -2.65 -15.51
N GLY A 109 5.57 -3.54 -15.13
CA GLY A 109 5.53 -4.27 -13.87
C GLY A 109 6.27 -3.54 -12.74
N PRO A 110 6.27 -4.13 -11.52
CA PRO A 110 7.02 -3.60 -10.39
C PRO A 110 8.54 -3.60 -10.66
N THR A 111 9.26 -2.70 -9.99
CA THR A 111 10.73 -2.59 -10.09
C THR A 111 11.45 -3.80 -9.51
N GLY A 112 10.77 -4.56 -8.65
CA GLY A 112 11.33 -5.66 -7.87
C GLY A 112 12.08 -5.22 -6.62
N LYS A 113 11.97 -3.96 -6.22
CA LYS A 113 12.50 -3.39 -4.98
C LYS A 113 11.39 -2.85 -4.09
N LEU A 114 11.55 -2.99 -2.78
CA LEU A 114 10.70 -2.28 -1.82
C LEU A 114 11.16 -0.83 -1.74
N LEU A 115 10.20 0.07 -1.63
CA LEU A 115 10.46 1.48 -1.38
C LEU A 115 10.80 1.71 0.09
N LYS A 116 11.62 2.73 0.37
CA LYS A 116 11.85 3.18 1.75
C LYS A 116 10.54 3.60 2.43
N PRO A 117 10.38 3.33 3.74
CA PRO A 117 11.39 2.77 4.63
C PRO A 117 11.47 1.23 4.66
N MET A 118 10.59 0.51 3.96
CA MET A 118 10.58 -0.96 4.00
C MET A 118 11.70 -1.61 3.16
N GLY A 119 12.27 -0.88 2.21
CA GLY A 119 13.38 -1.32 1.38
C GLY A 119 14.44 -0.25 1.16
N ASP A 120 15.20 -0.38 0.08
CA ASP A 120 16.36 0.44 -0.23
C ASP A 120 16.11 1.51 -1.30
N LEU A 121 15.01 1.41 -2.06
CA LEU A 121 14.70 2.32 -3.16
C LEU A 121 13.99 3.59 -2.66
N ASP A 122 14.53 4.77 -2.99
CA ASP A 122 13.86 6.04 -2.70
C ASP A 122 12.64 6.25 -3.61
N PHE A 123 11.59 6.87 -3.07
CA PHE A 123 10.34 7.12 -3.82
C PHE A 123 10.56 7.92 -5.10
N GLU A 124 11.41 8.95 -5.06
CA GLU A 124 11.74 9.76 -6.25
C GLU A 124 12.55 8.96 -7.27
N ASP A 125 13.43 8.07 -6.83
CA ASP A 125 14.16 7.19 -7.73
C ASP A 125 13.22 6.21 -8.42
N ALA A 126 12.26 5.63 -7.69
CA ALA A 126 11.19 4.82 -8.27
C ALA A 126 10.38 5.61 -9.31
N CYS A 127 9.95 6.85 -8.99
CA CYS A 127 9.27 7.72 -9.94
C CYS A 127 10.10 7.95 -11.21
N ASN A 128 11.40 8.23 -11.06
CA ASN A 128 12.30 8.46 -12.19
C ASN A 128 12.49 7.19 -13.04
N LEU A 129 12.63 6.01 -12.41
CA LEU A 129 12.73 4.74 -13.12
C LEU A 129 11.51 4.48 -14.02
N PHE A 130 10.30 4.69 -13.49
CA PHE A 130 9.08 4.55 -14.28
C PHE A 130 8.97 5.64 -15.37
N LYS A 131 9.35 6.88 -15.04
CA LYS A 131 9.30 8.01 -15.97
C LYS A 131 10.14 7.78 -17.21
N GLU A 132 11.34 7.21 -17.06
CA GLU A 132 12.22 6.84 -18.17
C GLU A 132 11.50 5.89 -19.16
N VAL A 133 10.84 4.84 -18.66
CA VAL A 133 10.11 3.86 -19.48
C VAL A 133 8.91 4.49 -20.18
N VAL A 134 8.11 5.28 -19.44
CA VAL A 134 6.93 5.97 -19.97
C VAL A 134 7.32 6.93 -21.09
N GLN A 135 8.39 7.72 -20.92
CA GLN A 135 8.86 8.65 -21.95
C GLN A 135 9.19 7.94 -23.26
N ILE A 136 9.85 6.78 -23.19
CA ILE A 136 10.17 5.97 -24.37
C ILE A 136 8.90 5.44 -25.02
N GLY A 137 7.98 4.89 -24.22
CA GLY A 137 6.73 4.33 -24.75
C GLY A 137 5.84 5.37 -25.42
N VAL A 138 5.69 6.55 -24.79
CA VAL A 138 4.94 7.68 -25.34
C VAL A 138 5.56 8.17 -26.65
N ALA A 139 6.90 8.32 -26.71
CA ALA A 139 7.59 8.72 -27.93
C ALA A 139 7.41 7.69 -29.07
N CYS A 140 7.29 6.41 -28.73
CA CYS A 140 7.00 5.34 -29.67
C CYS A 140 5.51 5.23 -30.05
N GLY A 141 4.62 6.00 -29.41
CA GLY A 141 3.19 6.09 -29.73
C GLY A 141 2.37 4.87 -29.32
N VAL A 142 2.42 4.52 -28.03
CA VAL A 142 1.48 3.61 -27.36
C VAL A 142 0.11 4.29 -27.13
N ASP A 143 -0.94 3.50 -26.94
CA ASP A 143 -2.31 4.00 -26.79
C ASP A 143 -2.73 4.19 -25.32
N LEU A 144 -2.14 3.43 -24.41
CA LEU A 144 -2.38 3.50 -22.97
C LEU A 144 -1.17 2.97 -22.18
N ILE A 145 -1.12 3.26 -20.88
CA ILE A 145 -0.14 2.71 -19.95
C ILE A 145 -0.84 1.69 -19.04
N LEU A 146 -0.31 0.49 -18.98
CA LEU A 146 -0.73 -0.55 -18.04
C LEU A 146 0.36 -0.71 -16.98
N ILE A 147 0.02 -0.35 -15.74
CA ILE A 147 0.86 -0.60 -14.56
C ILE A 147 0.31 -1.88 -13.91
N GLU A 148 0.90 -3.04 -14.19
CA GLU A 148 0.35 -4.33 -13.77
C GLU A 148 1.16 -5.04 -12.66
N THR A 149 0.49 -5.93 -11.93
CA THR A 149 1.08 -6.79 -10.90
C THR A 149 1.71 -6.01 -9.74
N MET A 150 1.14 -4.84 -9.39
CA MET A 150 1.64 -4.07 -8.25
C MET A 150 1.26 -4.75 -6.93
N SER A 151 2.28 -5.13 -6.14
CA SER A 151 2.11 -5.74 -4.82
C SER A 151 2.24 -4.72 -3.68
N ASP A 152 2.61 -3.49 -4.00
CA ASP A 152 2.72 -2.35 -3.09
C ASP A 152 2.02 -1.12 -3.67
N SER A 153 1.10 -0.55 -2.88
CA SER A 153 0.38 0.67 -3.24
C SER A 153 1.29 1.89 -3.37
N TYR A 154 2.41 1.93 -2.64
CA TYR A 154 3.33 3.08 -2.70
C TYR A 154 4.11 3.10 -4.02
N GLU A 155 4.57 1.93 -4.45
CA GLU A 155 5.21 1.77 -5.76
C GLU A 155 4.22 2.04 -6.91
N ALA A 156 2.97 1.59 -6.78
CA ALA A 156 1.90 1.92 -7.74
C ALA A 156 1.70 3.44 -7.86
N LYS A 157 1.68 4.15 -6.73
CA LYS A 157 1.62 5.62 -6.71
C LYS A 157 2.82 6.24 -7.44
N ALA A 158 4.03 5.78 -7.20
CA ALA A 158 5.23 6.27 -7.90
C ALA A 158 5.11 6.12 -9.43
N ALA A 159 4.65 4.96 -9.90
CA ALA A 159 4.42 4.70 -11.32
C ALA A 159 3.33 5.61 -11.92
N ILE A 160 2.20 5.78 -11.22
CA ILE A 160 1.10 6.64 -11.68
C ILE A 160 1.55 8.11 -11.77
N LEU A 161 2.29 8.61 -10.77
CA LEU A 161 2.84 9.96 -10.82
C LEU A 161 3.83 10.13 -11.97
N ALA A 162 4.68 9.14 -12.23
CA ALA A 162 5.57 9.17 -13.37
C ALA A 162 4.83 9.30 -14.71
N VAL A 163 3.68 8.61 -14.86
CA VAL A 163 2.82 8.74 -16.04
C VAL A 163 2.23 10.15 -16.14
N LYS A 164 1.58 10.63 -15.07
CA LYS A 164 0.93 11.95 -15.03
C LYS A 164 1.88 13.11 -15.28
N GLU A 165 3.15 12.97 -14.89
CA GLU A 165 4.19 13.99 -15.10
C GLU A 165 4.83 13.93 -16.48
N THR A 166 4.38 12.99 -17.32
CA THR A 166 4.94 12.73 -18.64
C THR A 166 3.90 12.89 -19.75
N CYS A 167 2.65 12.44 -19.53
CA CYS A 167 1.59 12.46 -20.54
C CYS A 167 0.17 12.35 -19.94
N ASP A 168 -0.84 12.54 -20.79
CA ASP A 168 -2.27 12.41 -20.45
C ASP A 168 -2.91 11.11 -20.98
N LEU A 169 -2.09 10.11 -21.33
CA LEU A 169 -2.58 8.82 -21.83
C LEU A 169 -3.43 8.10 -20.76
N PRO A 170 -4.35 7.22 -21.18
CA PRO A 170 -5.11 6.40 -20.25
C PRO A 170 -4.22 5.52 -19.37
N VAL A 171 -4.51 5.46 -18.08
CA VAL A 171 -3.73 4.69 -17.09
C VAL A 171 -4.59 3.59 -16.50
N PHE A 172 -4.21 2.34 -16.78
CA PHE A 172 -4.82 1.17 -16.17
C PHE A 172 -3.87 0.61 -15.12
N VAL A 173 -4.40 0.24 -13.97
CA VAL A 173 -3.60 -0.30 -12.87
C VAL A 173 -4.16 -1.64 -12.42
N THR A 174 -3.33 -2.66 -12.31
CA THR A 174 -3.72 -3.91 -11.67
C THR A 174 -2.79 -4.26 -10.52
N THR A 175 -3.39 -4.77 -9.46
CA THR A 175 -2.69 -5.18 -8.25
C THR A 175 -2.77 -6.69 -8.05
N ILE A 176 -1.87 -7.21 -7.22
CA ILE A 176 -1.84 -8.63 -6.85
C ILE A 176 -2.14 -8.78 -5.36
N TYR A 177 -3.25 -9.49 -5.05
CA TYR A 177 -3.67 -9.80 -3.70
C TYR A 177 -3.32 -11.26 -3.35
N GLY A 178 -2.94 -11.49 -2.10
CA GLY A 178 -2.89 -12.84 -1.54
C GLY A 178 -4.29 -13.40 -1.28
N GLU A 179 -4.38 -14.67 -0.87
CA GLU A 179 -5.65 -15.32 -0.51
C GLU A 179 -6.38 -14.63 0.64
N ASN A 180 -5.67 -13.87 1.47
CA ASN A 180 -6.21 -13.05 2.54
C ASN A 180 -6.88 -11.74 2.05
N GLY A 181 -6.89 -11.48 0.73
CA GLY A 181 -7.44 -10.27 0.15
C GLY A 181 -6.61 -9.02 0.41
N LYS A 182 -5.31 -9.16 0.71
CA LYS A 182 -4.38 -8.04 0.97
C LYS A 182 -3.18 -8.04 0.02
N LEU A 183 -2.68 -6.85 -0.26
CA LEU A 183 -1.39 -6.61 -0.91
C LEU A 183 -0.24 -7.06 0.01
N LEU A 184 0.97 -7.18 -0.54
CA LEU A 184 2.16 -7.58 0.22
C LEU A 184 2.43 -6.63 1.41
N THR A 185 2.19 -5.33 1.21
CA THR A 185 2.39 -4.29 2.24
C THR A 185 1.19 -4.12 3.17
N GLY A 186 0.11 -4.91 3.01
CA GLY A 186 -1.04 -4.95 3.90
C GLY A 186 -2.29 -4.18 3.42
N GLY A 187 -2.20 -3.49 2.28
CA GLY A 187 -3.35 -2.79 1.68
C GLY A 187 -4.51 -3.71 1.32
N ASP A 188 -5.71 -3.34 1.74
CA ASP A 188 -6.94 -4.05 1.36
C ASP A 188 -7.54 -3.47 0.07
N THR A 189 -8.64 -4.06 -0.39
CA THR A 189 -9.33 -3.63 -1.61
C THR A 189 -9.91 -2.23 -1.48
N GLU A 190 -10.38 -1.83 -0.30
CA GLU A 190 -11.00 -0.53 -0.08
C GLU A 190 -9.97 0.60 -0.07
N SER A 191 -8.85 0.44 0.65
CA SER A 191 -7.77 1.42 0.75
C SER A 191 -7.08 1.63 -0.60
N THR A 192 -6.89 0.53 -1.35
CA THR A 192 -6.30 0.53 -2.68
C THR A 192 -7.20 1.24 -3.69
N VAL A 193 -8.50 0.93 -3.71
CA VAL A 193 -9.47 1.62 -4.59
C VAL A 193 -9.51 3.11 -4.28
N ALA A 194 -9.55 3.49 -3.00
CA ALA A 194 -9.55 4.90 -2.61
C ALA A 194 -8.30 5.64 -3.11
N LEU A 195 -7.11 5.03 -3.00
CA LEU A 195 -5.87 5.59 -3.53
C LEU A 195 -5.90 5.72 -5.05
N LEU A 196 -6.19 4.64 -5.77
CA LEU A 196 -6.13 4.60 -7.23
C LEU A 196 -7.16 5.53 -7.88
N GLU A 197 -8.39 5.57 -7.38
CA GLU A 197 -9.40 6.53 -7.84
C GLU A 197 -9.04 7.97 -7.48
N GLY A 198 -8.47 8.20 -6.29
CA GLY A 198 -7.96 9.51 -5.90
C GLY A 198 -6.87 10.01 -6.85
N LEU A 199 -6.00 9.10 -7.29
CA LEU A 199 -5.02 9.35 -8.33
C LEU A 199 -5.61 9.39 -9.74
N GLY A 200 -6.92 9.25 -9.93
CA GLY A 200 -7.59 9.44 -11.22
C GLY A 200 -7.14 8.49 -12.33
N VAL A 201 -6.89 7.22 -12.00
CA VAL A 201 -6.64 6.17 -13.00
C VAL A 201 -7.93 5.88 -13.78
N ASP A 202 -7.80 5.40 -15.01
CA ASP A 202 -8.94 5.18 -15.92
C ASP A 202 -9.61 3.81 -15.72
N ALA A 203 -8.88 2.82 -15.20
CA ALA A 203 -9.39 1.52 -14.78
C ALA A 203 -8.46 0.91 -13.73
N LEU A 204 -9.03 0.13 -12.81
CA LEU A 204 -8.29 -0.58 -11.77
C LEU A 204 -8.67 -2.06 -11.74
N GLY A 205 -7.84 -2.93 -11.18
CA GLY A 205 -8.24 -4.33 -11.06
C GLY A 205 -7.17 -5.27 -10.53
N ILE A 206 -7.30 -6.54 -10.89
CA ILE A 206 -6.42 -7.62 -10.42
C ILE A 206 -5.87 -8.45 -11.56
N ASN A 207 -4.63 -8.89 -11.40
CA ASN A 207 -4.00 -9.85 -12.28
C ASN A 207 -3.02 -10.75 -11.53
N CYS A 208 -2.70 -11.90 -12.12
CA CYS A 208 -1.71 -12.85 -11.61
C CYS A 208 -2.02 -13.37 -10.17
N GLY A 209 -1.10 -14.17 -9.62
CA GLY A 209 -1.17 -14.77 -8.28
C GLY A 209 -2.21 -15.89 -8.13
N LEU A 210 -3.44 -15.66 -8.60
CA LEU A 210 -4.59 -16.51 -8.37
C LEU A 210 -5.25 -16.95 -9.69
N GLY A 211 -5.92 -18.10 -9.64
CA GLY A 211 -6.79 -18.58 -10.71
C GLY A 211 -8.13 -17.83 -10.74
N PRO A 212 -8.96 -18.05 -11.77
CA PRO A 212 -10.21 -17.30 -11.97
C PRO A 212 -11.21 -17.52 -10.83
N VAL A 213 -11.28 -18.73 -10.25
CA VAL A 213 -12.20 -19.06 -9.16
C VAL A 213 -11.89 -18.25 -7.90
N GLN A 214 -10.62 -18.21 -7.49
CA GLN A 214 -10.17 -17.48 -6.31
C GLN A 214 -10.33 -15.96 -6.50
N MET A 215 -10.12 -15.45 -7.73
CA MET A 215 -10.26 -14.02 -8.03
C MET A 215 -11.69 -13.48 -7.91
N LYS A 216 -12.72 -14.33 -7.99
CA LYS A 216 -14.13 -13.87 -7.91
C LYS A 216 -14.41 -13.09 -6.61
N GLY A 217 -13.93 -13.59 -5.48
CA GLY A 217 -14.15 -12.94 -4.18
C GLY A 217 -13.50 -11.56 -4.11
N ILE A 218 -12.33 -11.39 -4.71
CA ILE A 218 -11.64 -10.10 -4.77
C ILE A 218 -12.34 -9.17 -5.76
N CYS A 219 -12.78 -9.69 -6.91
CA CYS A 219 -13.56 -8.93 -7.90
C CYS A 219 -14.85 -8.37 -7.30
N GLU A 220 -15.57 -9.16 -6.50
CA GLU A 220 -16.77 -8.70 -5.78
C GLU A 220 -16.47 -7.50 -4.86
N GLN A 221 -15.39 -7.57 -4.09
CA GLN A 221 -14.97 -6.46 -3.24
C GLN A 221 -14.57 -5.22 -4.05
N LEU A 222 -13.85 -5.38 -5.16
CA LEU A 222 -13.50 -4.25 -6.03
C LEU A 222 -14.75 -3.59 -6.62
N LEU A 223 -15.72 -4.37 -7.09
CA LEU A 223 -16.99 -3.85 -7.63
C LEU A 223 -17.86 -3.14 -6.57
N GLN A 224 -17.72 -3.54 -5.30
CA GLN A 224 -18.37 -2.86 -4.18
C GLN A 224 -17.86 -1.42 -4.03
N TYR A 225 -16.56 -1.21 -4.19
CA TYR A 225 -15.90 0.07 -3.89
C TYR A 225 -15.62 0.95 -5.10
N ALA A 226 -15.39 0.37 -6.28
CA ALA A 226 -14.98 1.10 -7.48
C ALA A 226 -16.16 1.83 -8.14
N SER A 227 -15.91 3.08 -8.50
CA SER A 227 -16.68 3.98 -9.35
C SER A 227 -16.17 4.00 -10.80
N ILE A 228 -15.11 3.25 -11.11
CA ILE A 228 -14.46 3.17 -12.42
C ILE A 228 -14.43 1.71 -12.93
N PRO A 229 -14.11 1.44 -14.22
CA PRO A 229 -14.05 0.09 -14.76
C PRO A 229 -13.10 -0.84 -13.98
N VAL A 230 -13.55 -2.08 -13.75
CA VAL A 230 -12.76 -3.12 -13.08
C VAL A 230 -12.11 -4.08 -14.10
N ILE A 231 -10.82 -4.35 -13.93
CA ILE A 231 -10.00 -5.26 -14.75
C ILE A 231 -9.83 -6.60 -14.03
N VAL A 232 -9.94 -7.73 -14.73
CA VAL A 232 -9.67 -9.07 -14.17
C VAL A 232 -8.88 -9.93 -15.17
N ASN A 233 -7.63 -10.24 -14.83
CA ASN A 233 -6.70 -11.04 -15.65
C ASN A 233 -6.08 -12.19 -14.83
N PRO A 234 -6.80 -13.30 -14.60
CA PRO A 234 -6.31 -14.42 -13.78
C PRO A 234 -5.24 -15.25 -14.48
N ASN A 235 -4.49 -16.03 -13.70
CA ASN A 235 -3.69 -17.13 -14.22
C ASN A 235 -4.60 -18.27 -14.71
N ALA A 236 -4.09 -19.16 -15.57
CA ALA A 236 -4.76 -20.42 -15.94
C ALA A 236 -4.70 -21.47 -14.80
N GLY A 237 -4.96 -21.05 -13.57
CA GLY A 237 -4.76 -21.83 -12.36
C GLY A 237 -3.44 -21.53 -11.66
N LEU A 238 -3.15 -22.33 -10.63
CA LEU A 238 -1.89 -22.26 -9.92
C LEU A 238 -0.80 -23.05 -10.67
N PRO A 239 0.46 -22.61 -10.64
CA PRO A 239 1.55 -23.30 -11.34
C PRO A 239 1.89 -24.62 -10.65
N ARG A 240 2.19 -25.65 -11.46
CA ARG A 240 2.79 -26.93 -11.02
C ARG A 240 4.03 -27.27 -11.85
N SER A 241 4.98 -28.03 -11.30
CA SER A 241 6.10 -28.56 -12.09
C SER A 241 5.75 -29.94 -12.63
N GLU A 242 5.95 -30.15 -13.93
CA GLU A 242 5.87 -31.46 -14.58
C GLU A 242 7.06 -31.63 -15.52
N ASN A 243 7.98 -32.55 -15.19
CA ASN A 243 9.21 -32.82 -15.95
C ASN A 243 10.11 -31.57 -16.16
N GLY A 244 10.31 -30.75 -15.12
CA GLY A 244 11.13 -29.54 -15.22
C GLY A 244 10.48 -28.38 -15.97
N LYS A 245 9.18 -28.47 -16.30
CA LYS A 245 8.40 -27.42 -16.95
C LYS A 245 7.28 -26.95 -16.04
N THR A 246 7.05 -25.64 -16.00
CA THR A 246 5.88 -25.09 -15.32
C THR A 246 4.64 -25.26 -16.19
N VAL A 247 3.63 -25.95 -15.66
CA VAL A 247 2.34 -26.19 -16.32
C VAL A 247 1.20 -25.67 -15.46
N PHE A 248 0.06 -25.41 -16.11
CA PHE A 248 -1.13 -24.80 -15.53
C PHE A 248 -2.35 -25.69 -15.78
N ASP A 249 -3.23 -25.80 -14.78
CA ASP A 249 -4.26 -26.85 -14.73
C ASP A 249 -5.65 -26.44 -15.23
N VAL A 250 -5.90 -25.15 -15.39
CA VAL A 250 -7.20 -24.68 -15.85
C VAL A 250 -7.22 -24.71 -17.37
N THR A 251 -8.14 -25.50 -17.92
CA THR A 251 -8.37 -25.56 -19.37
C THR A 251 -9.04 -24.29 -19.90
N PRO A 252 -8.96 -24.00 -21.23
CA PRO A 252 -9.68 -22.90 -21.86
C PRO A 252 -11.18 -22.85 -21.54
N GLU A 253 -11.84 -24.02 -21.48
CA GLU A 253 -13.27 -24.14 -21.16
C GLU A 253 -13.56 -23.72 -19.71
N GLN A 254 -12.85 -24.32 -18.74
CA GLN A 254 -13.02 -23.99 -17.31
C GLN A 254 -12.68 -22.53 -17.00
N PHE A 255 -11.65 -21.99 -17.65
CA PHE A 255 -11.27 -20.59 -17.54
C PHE A 255 -12.41 -19.69 -18.01
N THR A 256 -12.94 -19.98 -19.20
CA THR A 256 -14.01 -19.20 -19.84
C THR A 256 -15.30 -19.24 -19.04
N ASP A 257 -15.70 -20.40 -18.52
CA ASP A 257 -16.92 -20.54 -17.69
C ASP A 257 -16.87 -19.61 -16.49
N THR A 258 -15.72 -19.57 -15.80
CA THR A 258 -15.56 -18.72 -14.62
C THR A 258 -15.48 -17.23 -15.00
N MET A 259 -14.81 -16.91 -16.10
CA MET A 259 -14.69 -15.52 -16.58
C MET A 259 -16.01 -14.97 -17.12
N GLU A 260 -16.89 -15.81 -17.67
CA GLU A 260 -18.25 -15.42 -18.06
C GLU A 260 -19.05 -14.96 -16.82
N GLU A 261 -18.89 -15.63 -15.68
CA GLU A 261 -19.50 -15.19 -14.42
C GLU A 261 -18.92 -13.85 -13.95
N ILE A 262 -17.60 -13.67 -14.00
CA ILE A 262 -16.92 -12.42 -13.63
C ILE A 262 -17.37 -11.24 -14.52
N ALA A 263 -17.55 -11.47 -15.83
CA ALA A 263 -18.09 -10.49 -16.75
C ALA A 263 -19.52 -10.06 -16.33
N LYS A 264 -20.37 -11.03 -15.97
CA LYS A 264 -21.74 -10.79 -15.50
C LYS A 264 -21.81 -10.12 -14.12
N MET A 265 -20.79 -10.30 -13.27
CA MET A 265 -20.66 -9.56 -12.00
C MET A 265 -20.43 -8.06 -12.25
N GLY A 266 -19.75 -7.70 -13.34
CA GLY A 266 -19.55 -6.32 -13.77
C GLY A 266 -18.10 -5.93 -14.04
N ALA A 267 -17.19 -6.90 -14.21
CA ALA A 267 -15.86 -6.61 -14.73
C ALA A 267 -15.95 -6.13 -16.19
N TRP A 268 -15.18 -5.10 -16.53
CA TRP A 268 -15.24 -4.38 -17.81
C TRP A 268 -14.11 -4.75 -18.76
N VAL A 269 -12.94 -5.07 -18.19
CA VAL A 269 -11.77 -5.46 -18.97
C VAL A 269 -11.33 -6.84 -18.54
N LEU A 270 -11.34 -7.79 -19.47
CA LEU A 270 -11.11 -9.21 -19.21
C LEU A 270 -9.91 -9.70 -20.03
N GLY A 271 -9.12 -10.60 -19.47
CA GLY A 271 -7.98 -11.16 -20.20
C GLY A 271 -7.37 -12.30 -19.42
N GLY A 272 -6.08 -12.54 -19.65
CA GLY A 272 -5.34 -13.59 -18.97
C GLY A 272 -3.96 -13.13 -18.50
N CYS A 273 -3.38 -13.92 -17.60
CA CYS A 273 -2.01 -13.79 -17.14
C CYS A 273 -1.24 -15.10 -17.36
N CYS A 274 -0.46 -15.59 -16.40
CA CYS A 274 0.40 -16.76 -16.59
C CYS A 274 -0.41 -18.02 -16.94
N GLY A 275 0.06 -18.77 -17.93
CA GLY A 275 -0.58 -20.01 -18.40
C GLY A 275 -1.75 -19.82 -19.37
N THR A 276 -2.25 -18.60 -19.56
CA THR A 276 -3.32 -18.33 -20.54
C THR A 276 -2.73 -18.23 -21.95
N THR A 277 -3.41 -18.84 -22.92
CA THR A 277 -2.97 -18.97 -24.32
C THR A 277 -3.93 -18.25 -25.28
N PRO A 278 -3.59 -18.09 -26.57
CA PRO A 278 -4.54 -17.56 -27.56
C PRO A 278 -5.87 -18.33 -27.61
N GLU A 279 -5.87 -19.64 -27.34
CA GLU A 279 -7.10 -20.44 -27.24
C GLU A 279 -7.99 -20.02 -26.07
N HIS A 280 -7.40 -19.74 -24.90
CA HIS A 280 -8.13 -19.19 -23.74
C HIS A 280 -8.78 -17.86 -24.09
N ILE A 281 -8.01 -16.95 -24.72
CA ILE A 281 -8.50 -15.62 -25.08
C ILE A 281 -9.59 -15.71 -26.16
N GLN A 282 -9.45 -16.62 -27.12
CA GLN A 282 -10.46 -16.82 -28.15
C GLN A 282 -11.80 -17.26 -27.55
N MET A 283 -11.79 -18.29 -26.70
CA MET A 283 -13.01 -18.77 -26.05
C MET A 283 -13.62 -17.70 -25.14
N LEU A 284 -12.79 -16.96 -24.40
CA LEU A 284 -13.22 -15.84 -23.58
C LEU A 284 -13.96 -14.78 -24.40
N VAL A 285 -13.37 -14.33 -25.51
CA VAL A 285 -13.94 -13.30 -26.39
C VAL A 285 -15.24 -13.81 -27.03
N GLU A 286 -15.23 -15.02 -27.59
CA GLU A 286 -16.42 -15.63 -28.22
C GLU A 286 -17.59 -15.72 -27.24
N ARG A 287 -17.33 -16.11 -25.98
CA ARG A 287 -18.37 -16.24 -24.96
C ARG A 287 -18.83 -14.90 -24.41
N CYS A 288 -17.90 -13.98 -24.13
CA CYS A 288 -18.22 -12.78 -23.36
C CYS A 288 -18.55 -11.55 -24.22
N SER A 289 -18.16 -11.50 -25.50
CA SER A 289 -18.38 -10.32 -26.36
C SER A 289 -19.85 -9.94 -26.54
N SER A 290 -20.78 -10.89 -26.38
CA SER A 290 -22.22 -10.67 -26.46
C SER A 290 -22.88 -10.27 -25.13
N ILE A 291 -22.12 -10.30 -24.02
CA ILE A 291 -22.61 -9.92 -22.69
C ILE A 291 -22.74 -8.40 -22.65
N ALA A 292 -23.93 -7.91 -22.33
CA ALA A 292 -24.14 -6.50 -22.05
C ALA A 292 -23.36 -6.11 -20.79
N PRO A 293 -22.43 -5.13 -20.84
CA PRO A 293 -21.68 -4.72 -19.67
C PRO A 293 -22.60 -4.21 -18.56
N VAL A 294 -22.30 -4.56 -17.32
CA VAL A 294 -22.98 -3.97 -16.15
C VAL A 294 -22.60 -2.48 -16.07
N PRO A 295 -23.55 -1.55 -16.04
CA PRO A 295 -23.23 -0.12 -15.96
C PRO A 295 -22.39 0.22 -14.72
N ILE A 296 -21.37 1.04 -14.93
CA ILE A 296 -20.54 1.55 -13.84
C ILE A 296 -21.37 2.56 -13.05
N VAL A 297 -21.49 2.34 -11.75
CA VAL A 297 -22.25 3.22 -10.85
C VAL A 297 -21.27 4.00 -9.98
N PRO A 298 -21.22 5.34 -10.09
CA PRO A 298 -20.42 6.17 -9.20
C PRO A 298 -20.76 5.90 -7.73
N LYS A 299 -19.74 5.69 -6.90
CA LYS A 299 -19.93 5.49 -5.46
C LYS A 299 -19.84 6.83 -4.74
N GLU A 300 -20.93 7.23 -4.09
CA GLU A 300 -21.04 8.48 -3.30
C GLU A 300 -20.46 8.29 -1.89
N ARG A 301 -19.19 7.93 -1.81
CA ARG A 301 -18.46 7.67 -0.56
C ARG A 301 -17.35 8.70 -0.40
N THR A 302 -17.37 9.44 0.71
CA THR A 302 -16.24 10.27 1.13
C THR A 302 -15.27 9.37 1.88
N VAL A 303 -14.10 9.12 1.29
CA VAL A 303 -13.12 8.15 1.82
C VAL A 303 -11.73 8.77 1.83
N VAL A 304 -11.05 8.62 2.96
CA VAL A 304 -9.60 8.82 3.10
C VAL A 304 -8.95 7.48 3.40
N SER A 305 -7.71 7.27 2.98
CA SER A 305 -7.02 6.00 3.21
C SER A 305 -5.55 6.20 3.54
N SER A 306 -5.02 5.28 4.35
CA SER A 306 -3.59 4.99 4.46
C SER A 306 -3.23 3.87 3.48
N TYR A 307 -2.02 3.31 3.64
CA TYR A 307 -1.60 2.13 2.89
C TYR A 307 -2.46 0.89 3.21
N ALA A 308 -2.99 0.79 4.43
CA ALA A 308 -3.65 -0.43 4.95
C ALA A 308 -5.12 -0.27 5.30
N GLN A 309 -5.61 0.95 5.56
CA GLN A 309 -6.97 1.18 6.03
C GLN A 309 -7.66 2.31 5.26
N ALA A 310 -8.96 2.14 5.02
CA ALA A 310 -9.85 3.19 4.53
C ALA A 310 -10.80 3.65 5.64
N VAL A 311 -11.00 4.95 5.77
CA VAL A 311 -11.97 5.56 6.68
C VAL A 311 -13.03 6.28 5.86
N VAL A 312 -14.27 5.79 5.99
CA VAL A 312 -15.45 6.35 5.32
C VAL A 312 -16.08 7.40 6.20
N ILE A 313 -16.17 8.64 5.69
CA ILE A 313 -16.82 9.75 6.38
C ILE A 313 -18.32 9.69 6.09
N GLY A 314 -19.02 8.99 6.99
CA GLY A 314 -20.41 8.61 6.83
C GLY A 314 -21.35 9.28 7.84
N LYS A 315 -22.34 8.52 8.31
CA LYS A 315 -23.26 8.94 9.37
C LYS A 315 -22.63 8.81 10.75
N SER A 316 -21.83 7.76 10.97
CA SER A 316 -21.03 7.66 12.19
C SER A 316 -19.96 8.75 12.17
N PRO A 317 -19.86 9.57 13.24
CA PRO A 317 -18.81 10.56 13.33
C PRO A 317 -17.42 9.91 13.32
N VAL A 318 -16.45 10.60 12.74
CA VAL A 318 -15.05 10.21 12.64
C VAL A 318 -14.25 11.09 13.58
N ILE A 319 -13.45 10.46 14.44
CA ILE A 319 -12.50 11.13 15.32
C ILE A 319 -11.19 11.39 14.58
N ILE A 320 -10.80 12.66 14.51
CA ILE A 320 -9.49 13.10 14.00
C ILE A 320 -8.65 13.57 15.20
N GLY A 321 -7.50 12.94 15.42
CA GLY A 321 -6.64 13.24 16.56
C GLY A 321 -5.82 14.52 16.37
N GLU A 322 -6.00 15.52 17.25
CA GLU A 322 -5.39 16.86 17.16
C GLU A 322 -3.98 17.01 17.80
N ARG A 323 -3.39 15.92 18.31
CA ARG A 323 -2.22 16.03 19.19
C ARG A 323 -0.91 16.31 18.47
N ILE A 324 -0.77 15.94 17.20
CA ILE A 324 0.42 16.20 16.37
C ILE A 324 0.31 17.63 15.83
N ASN A 325 0.48 18.60 16.73
CA ASN A 325 0.36 20.02 16.43
C ASN A 325 1.16 20.84 17.46
N PRO A 326 2.14 21.68 17.06
CA PRO A 326 2.98 22.46 17.97
C PRO A 326 2.27 23.62 18.68
N THR A 327 1.08 24.02 18.24
CA THR A 327 0.38 25.21 18.74
C THR A 327 0.10 25.09 20.24
N GLY A 328 0.65 26.03 21.03
CA GLY A 328 0.50 26.05 22.49
C GLY A 328 1.22 24.91 23.26
N LYS A 329 1.99 24.04 22.59
CA LYS A 329 2.65 22.86 23.20
C LYS A 329 4.17 23.01 23.23
N SER A 330 4.73 23.45 24.35
CA SER A 330 6.19 23.69 24.49
C SER A 330 7.04 22.46 24.21
N LYS A 331 6.65 21.29 24.73
CA LYS A 331 7.35 20.01 24.50
C LYS A 331 7.37 19.61 23.02
N PHE A 332 6.23 19.74 22.33
CA PHE A 332 6.14 19.43 20.91
C PHE A 332 7.00 20.39 20.07
N LYS A 333 6.97 21.69 20.37
CA LYS A 333 7.85 22.68 19.74
C LYS A 333 9.33 22.34 19.94
N GLN A 334 9.72 21.88 21.12
CA GLN A 334 11.09 21.45 21.40
C GLN A 334 11.45 20.20 20.58
N ALA A 335 10.56 19.20 20.54
CA ALA A 335 10.76 17.99 19.74
C ALA A 335 10.98 18.30 18.25
N LEU A 336 10.23 19.24 17.66
CA LEU A 336 10.44 19.67 16.28
C LEU A 336 11.83 20.32 16.08
N ARG A 337 12.27 21.18 17.01
CA ARG A 337 13.59 21.84 16.92
C ARG A 337 14.76 20.87 17.05
N GLU A 338 14.59 19.86 17.90
CA GLU A 338 15.61 18.84 18.16
C GLU A 338 15.54 17.67 17.17
N HIS A 339 14.61 17.73 16.19
CA HIS A 339 14.32 16.64 15.26
C HIS A 339 13.99 15.31 15.98
N ASN A 340 13.40 15.37 17.17
CA ASN A 340 12.94 14.20 17.91
C ASN A 340 11.62 13.70 17.31
N LEU A 341 11.75 12.86 16.28
CA LEU A 341 10.61 12.24 15.58
C LEU A 341 9.93 11.16 16.44
N GLU A 342 10.66 10.53 17.36
CA GLU A 342 10.10 9.53 18.25
C GLU A 342 8.96 10.10 19.10
N TYR A 343 9.12 11.32 19.61
CA TYR A 343 8.05 12.01 20.34
C TYR A 343 6.78 12.18 19.48
N ILE A 344 6.94 12.50 18.20
CA ILE A 344 5.83 12.69 17.25
C ILE A 344 5.13 11.36 16.95
N LEU A 345 5.92 10.31 16.68
CA LEU A 345 5.44 8.95 16.47
C LEU A 345 4.66 8.42 17.68
N ASN A 346 5.18 8.66 18.89
CA ASN A 346 4.53 8.27 20.14
C ASN A 346 3.19 8.99 20.36
N GLU A 347 3.06 10.28 19.99
CA GLU A 347 1.77 10.98 20.02
C GLU A 347 0.80 10.37 18.99
N GLY A 348 1.27 9.95 17.81
CA GLY A 348 0.47 9.21 16.83
C GLY A 348 -0.07 7.88 17.35
N LEU A 349 0.83 7.02 17.86
CA LEU A 349 0.49 5.73 18.47
C LEU A 349 -0.49 5.87 19.63
N THR A 350 -0.25 6.83 20.52
CA THR A 350 -1.14 7.09 21.66
C THR A 350 -2.54 7.46 21.19
N GLN A 351 -2.66 8.30 20.16
CA GLN A 351 -3.98 8.70 19.64
C GLN A 351 -4.71 7.53 18.98
N GLN A 352 -4.01 6.66 18.25
CA GLN A 352 -4.56 5.43 17.69
C GLN A 352 -5.11 4.52 18.80
N GLU A 353 -4.33 4.27 19.85
CA GLU A 353 -4.76 3.48 21.02
C GLU A 353 -5.97 4.10 21.75
N LYS A 354 -6.13 5.42 21.67
CA LYS A 354 -7.27 6.15 22.25
C LYS A 354 -8.46 6.31 21.29
N GLY A 355 -8.43 5.66 20.13
CA GLY A 355 -9.57 5.59 19.22
C GLY A 355 -9.65 6.71 18.20
N ALA A 356 -8.54 7.36 17.86
CA ALA A 356 -8.47 8.17 16.65
C ALA A 356 -8.66 7.29 15.41
N HIS A 357 -9.41 7.80 14.42
CA HIS A 357 -9.57 7.13 13.12
C HIS A 357 -8.70 7.79 12.04
N ILE A 358 -8.40 9.08 12.19
CA ILE A 358 -7.49 9.86 11.33
C ILE A 358 -6.58 10.66 12.26
N LEU A 359 -5.35 10.94 11.86
CA LEU A 359 -4.44 11.82 12.61
C LEU A 359 -4.24 13.14 11.88
N ASP A 360 -4.52 14.25 12.56
CA ASP A 360 -4.17 15.58 12.10
C ASP A 360 -2.68 15.82 12.32
N VAL A 361 -1.96 16.23 11.26
CA VAL A 361 -0.50 16.40 11.26
C VAL A 361 -0.16 17.83 10.86
N ASN A 362 0.15 18.65 11.87
CA ASN A 362 0.66 20.00 11.70
C ASN A 362 2.08 20.09 12.31
N VAL A 363 3.04 20.55 11.51
CA VAL A 363 4.44 20.77 11.94
C VAL A 363 4.85 22.24 11.88
N GLY A 364 3.87 23.14 11.75
CA GLY A 364 4.08 24.56 11.53
C GLY A 364 4.79 25.24 12.71
N LEU A 365 6.08 25.55 12.53
CA LEU A 365 6.88 26.31 13.48
C LEU A 365 7.76 27.29 12.71
N PRO A 366 7.70 28.63 12.96
CA PRO A 366 8.43 29.61 12.15
C PRO A 366 9.95 29.45 12.09
N GLU A 367 10.52 28.71 13.04
CA GLU A 367 11.97 28.53 13.21
C GLU A 367 12.52 27.31 12.47
N ILE A 368 11.68 26.50 11.81
CA ILE A 368 12.10 25.26 11.11
C ILE A 368 11.74 25.31 9.62
N ASP A 369 12.40 24.46 8.84
CA ASP A 369 11.98 24.15 7.48
C ASP A 369 10.73 23.24 7.51
N GLU A 370 9.55 23.86 7.38
CA GLU A 370 8.27 23.16 7.38
C GLU A 370 8.15 22.17 6.22
N VAL A 371 8.71 22.47 5.05
CA VAL A 371 8.61 21.61 3.85
C VAL A 371 9.34 20.30 4.11
N SER A 372 10.61 20.39 4.52
CA SER A 372 11.42 19.20 4.81
C SER A 372 10.90 18.44 6.03
N MET A 373 10.47 19.14 7.09
CA MET A 373 9.96 18.50 8.29
C MET A 373 8.64 17.77 8.03
N MET A 374 7.71 18.38 7.29
CA MET A 374 6.43 17.75 6.93
C MET A 374 6.66 16.48 6.14
N GLU A 375 7.50 16.52 5.10
CA GLU A 375 7.83 15.34 4.29
C GLU A 375 8.40 14.21 5.17
N LYS A 376 9.31 14.53 6.08
CA LYS A 376 9.92 13.56 6.98
C LYS A 376 8.91 12.97 7.96
N VAL A 377 8.10 13.80 8.62
CA VAL A 377 7.09 13.37 9.60
C VAL A 377 6.03 12.48 8.93
N ILE A 378 5.58 12.81 7.72
CA ILE A 378 4.62 11.98 6.98
C ILE A 378 5.20 10.60 6.66
N LYS A 379 6.44 10.53 6.15
CA LYS A 379 7.11 9.25 5.85
C LYS A 379 7.30 8.37 7.08
N GLU A 380 7.65 8.96 8.22
CA GLU A 380 7.81 8.21 9.47
C GLU A 380 6.45 7.79 10.08
N LEU A 381 5.43 8.66 10.07
CA LEU A 381 4.12 8.29 10.61
C LEU A 381 3.50 7.14 9.83
N GLN A 382 3.53 7.19 8.49
CA GLN A 382 2.92 6.16 7.65
C GLN A 382 3.68 4.82 7.64
N SER A 383 4.92 4.79 8.17
CA SER A 383 5.68 3.54 8.28
C SER A 383 5.23 2.69 9.47
N ILE A 384 4.77 3.35 10.54
CA ILE A 384 4.37 2.72 11.81
C ILE A 384 2.85 2.62 11.94
N LEU A 385 2.14 3.65 11.49
CA LEU A 385 0.71 3.81 11.73
C LEU A 385 -0.07 3.43 10.48
N ASP A 386 -1.11 2.64 10.68
CA ASP A 386 -2.07 2.26 9.65
C ASP A 386 -3.27 3.20 9.56
N LEU A 387 -3.34 4.25 10.41
CA LEU A 387 -4.37 5.28 10.31
C LEU A 387 -4.12 6.25 9.14
N PRO A 388 -5.18 6.70 8.43
CA PRO A 388 -5.07 7.80 7.49
C PRO A 388 -4.60 9.11 8.15
N LEU A 389 -3.95 9.96 7.36
CA LEU A 389 -3.42 11.24 7.82
C LEU A 389 -4.19 12.42 7.19
N GLN A 390 -4.44 13.43 8.01
CA GLN A 390 -4.85 14.75 7.59
C GLN A 390 -3.62 15.66 7.58
N ILE A 391 -3.20 16.07 6.39
CA ILE A 391 -2.05 16.95 6.18
C ILE A 391 -2.52 18.39 6.47
N ASP A 392 -2.08 18.95 7.60
CA ASP A 392 -2.45 20.29 8.06
C ASP A 392 -1.27 21.25 7.86
N THR A 393 -1.39 22.10 6.82
CA THR A 393 -0.42 23.14 6.52
C THR A 393 -1.04 24.26 5.70
N SER A 394 -0.53 25.48 5.90
CA SER A 394 -0.82 26.65 5.06
C SER A 394 0.25 26.89 3.98
N ASN A 395 1.34 26.12 3.99
CA ASN A 395 2.41 26.20 3.01
C ASN A 395 2.12 25.25 1.84
N PHE A 396 1.86 25.82 0.65
CA PHE A 396 1.51 25.04 -0.54
C PHE A 396 2.62 24.08 -0.99
N GLU A 397 3.89 24.44 -0.80
CA GLU A 397 5.02 23.57 -1.15
C GLU A 397 5.11 22.38 -0.18
N ALA A 398 4.93 22.62 1.12
CA ALA A 398 4.87 21.55 2.12
C ALA A 398 3.69 20.61 1.85
N MET A 399 2.53 21.17 1.47
CA MET A 399 1.35 20.40 1.07
C MET A 399 1.63 19.50 -0.13
N GLU A 400 2.17 20.05 -1.21
CA GLU A 400 2.50 19.26 -2.41
C GLU A 400 3.52 18.15 -2.10
N ARG A 401 4.58 18.46 -1.37
CA ARG A 401 5.62 17.48 -1.00
C ARG A 401 5.04 16.35 -0.15
N ALA A 402 4.22 16.67 0.84
CA ALA A 402 3.54 15.68 1.67
C ALA A 402 2.58 14.81 0.85
N MET A 403 1.73 15.42 0.02
CA MET A 403 0.80 14.71 -0.86
C MET A 403 1.51 13.76 -1.83
N ARG A 404 2.68 14.16 -2.34
CA ARG A 404 3.49 13.36 -3.25
C ARG A 404 3.96 12.06 -2.60
N VAL A 405 4.47 12.12 -1.37
CA VAL A 405 5.08 10.96 -0.67
C VAL A 405 4.09 10.18 0.21
N TYR A 406 2.87 10.66 0.38
CA TYR A 406 1.88 9.98 1.21
C TYR A 406 1.39 8.68 0.57
N ASN A 407 1.45 7.54 1.28
CA ASN A 407 0.92 6.28 0.78
C ASN A 407 -0.56 6.10 1.18
N GLY A 408 -1.46 6.55 0.30
CA GLY A 408 -2.90 6.53 0.51
C GLY A 408 -3.61 7.75 -0.09
N LYS A 409 -4.91 7.89 0.17
CA LYS A 409 -5.70 9.08 -0.18
C LYS A 409 -5.80 10.00 1.05
N PRO A 410 -5.04 11.13 1.09
CA PRO A 410 -4.96 11.96 2.30
C PRO A 410 -6.23 12.79 2.51
N MET A 411 -6.42 13.28 3.73
CA MET A 411 -7.21 14.49 3.96
C MET A 411 -6.31 15.72 3.89
N ILE A 412 -6.77 16.80 3.25
CA ILE A 412 -5.99 18.04 3.09
C ILE A 412 -6.65 19.15 3.89
N ASN A 413 -5.94 19.64 4.90
CA ASN A 413 -6.35 20.77 5.73
C ASN A 413 -5.43 21.98 5.45
N SER A 414 -5.85 22.97 4.67
CA SER A 414 -7.18 23.16 4.06
C SER A 414 -7.15 24.05 2.81
N VAL A 415 -8.30 24.12 2.15
CA VAL A 415 -8.67 25.18 1.21
C VAL A 415 -9.66 26.14 1.89
N ASN A 416 -9.76 27.37 1.41
CA ASN A 416 -10.81 28.30 1.82
C ASN A 416 -11.39 29.01 0.60
N GLY A 417 -12.45 29.79 0.79
CA GLY A 417 -13.16 30.48 -0.27
C GLY A 417 -12.40 31.60 -0.96
N LYS A 418 -11.15 31.92 -0.59
CA LYS A 418 -10.34 32.90 -1.32
C LYS A 418 -9.91 32.34 -2.67
N GLN A 419 -10.05 33.14 -3.72
CA GLN A 419 -9.73 32.73 -5.09
C GLN A 419 -8.27 32.20 -5.22
N GLU A 420 -7.30 32.94 -4.71
CA GLU A 420 -5.87 32.58 -4.77
C GLU A 420 -5.57 31.22 -4.10
N VAL A 421 -6.24 30.93 -2.98
CA VAL A 421 -6.05 29.67 -2.24
C VAL A 421 -6.65 28.50 -3.01
N MET A 422 -7.86 28.66 -3.58
CA MET A 422 -8.48 27.64 -4.42
C MET A 422 -7.65 27.35 -5.69
N GLU A 423 -7.12 28.38 -6.33
CA GLU A 423 -6.27 28.26 -7.52
C GLU A 423 -4.95 27.54 -7.24
N ALA A 424 -4.42 27.66 -6.02
CA ALA A 424 -3.22 26.94 -5.59
C ALA A 424 -3.51 25.48 -5.17
N VAL A 425 -4.58 25.23 -4.42
CA VAL A 425 -4.83 23.92 -3.77
C VAL A 425 -5.54 22.93 -4.70
N PHE A 426 -6.54 23.34 -5.49
CA PHE A 426 -7.31 22.40 -6.31
C PHE A 426 -6.49 21.68 -7.39
N PRO A 427 -5.49 22.30 -8.06
CA PRO A 427 -4.59 21.57 -8.95
C PRO A 427 -3.83 20.44 -8.23
N LEU A 428 -3.40 20.66 -6.98
CA LEU A 428 -2.73 19.64 -6.18
C LEU A 428 -3.67 18.48 -5.86
N VAL A 429 -4.90 18.78 -5.41
CA VAL A 429 -5.93 17.77 -5.15
C VAL A 429 -6.26 16.97 -6.42
N LYS A 430 -6.32 17.62 -7.60
CA LYS A 430 -6.55 16.92 -8.88
C LYS A 430 -5.38 16.02 -9.28
N LYS A 431 -4.14 16.44 -8.99
CA LYS A 431 -2.93 15.68 -9.33
C LYS A 431 -2.75 14.47 -8.42
N TYR A 432 -2.79 14.66 -7.10
CA TYR A 432 -2.43 13.67 -6.10
C TYR A 432 -3.62 12.97 -5.43
N GLY A 433 -4.84 13.45 -5.66
CA GLY A 433 -6.04 13.00 -4.96
C GLY A 433 -6.11 13.52 -3.52
N GLY A 434 -7.27 13.35 -2.90
CA GLY A 434 -7.48 13.65 -1.49
C GLY A 434 -8.91 14.09 -1.19
N VAL A 435 -9.27 14.09 0.10
CA VAL A 435 -10.48 14.76 0.59
C VAL A 435 -10.06 16.12 1.14
N VAL A 436 -10.59 17.20 0.58
CA VAL A 436 -10.19 18.56 0.96
C VAL A 436 -11.12 19.16 2.01
N VAL A 437 -10.54 19.76 3.04
CA VAL A 437 -11.26 20.54 4.05
C VAL A 437 -11.47 21.96 3.50
N GLY A 438 -12.72 22.33 3.24
CA GLY A 438 -13.12 23.66 2.81
C GLY A 438 -13.56 24.53 3.98
N LEU A 439 -12.73 25.48 4.39
CA LEU A 439 -13.07 26.44 5.43
C LEU A 439 -14.09 27.46 4.90
N ALA A 440 -15.18 27.70 5.64
CA ALA A 440 -16.19 28.70 5.33
C ALA A 440 -15.71 30.15 5.62
N LEU A 441 -14.58 30.53 5.01
CA LEU A 441 -13.94 31.85 5.05
C LEU A 441 -13.56 32.26 3.63
N ASP A 442 -13.73 33.54 3.27
CA ASP A 442 -13.37 34.08 1.97
C ASP A 442 -12.48 35.34 2.06
N GLU A 443 -12.47 36.17 1.01
CA GLU A 443 -11.70 37.41 0.96
C GLU A 443 -12.13 38.43 2.05
N ASN A 444 -13.38 38.36 2.51
CA ASN A 444 -13.94 39.24 3.55
C ASN A 444 -13.76 38.68 4.96
N GLY A 445 -13.13 37.51 5.11
CA GLY A 445 -12.93 36.84 6.39
C GLY A 445 -14.00 35.79 6.69
N ILE A 446 -14.31 35.59 7.97
CA ILE A 446 -15.29 34.60 8.43
C ILE A 446 -16.67 35.27 8.47
N PRO A 447 -17.68 34.78 7.72
CA PRO A 447 -19.03 35.31 7.83
C PRO A 447 -19.62 35.11 9.24
N GLU A 448 -20.26 36.16 9.75
CA GLU A 448 -20.92 36.16 11.07
C GLU A 448 -22.23 35.34 11.09
N THR A 449 -22.81 35.04 9.93
CA THR A 449 -24.08 34.34 9.80
C THR A 449 -23.90 32.97 9.16
N ALA A 450 -24.81 32.04 9.49
CA ALA A 450 -24.81 30.71 8.87
C ALA A 450 -25.04 30.81 7.37
N GLN A 451 -25.89 31.74 6.90
CA GLN A 451 -26.13 31.97 5.49
C GLN A 451 -24.86 32.39 4.74
N GLY A 452 -24.08 33.32 5.28
CA GLY A 452 -22.80 33.71 4.67
C GLY A 452 -21.80 32.55 4.60
N ARG A 453 -21.74 31.69 5.64
CA ARG A 453 -20.88 30.50 5.61
C ARG A 453 -21.31 29.48 4.54
N ILE A 454 -22.63 29.34 4.32
CA ILE A 454 -23.18 28.51 3.25
C ILE A 454 -22.80 29.06 1.86
N GLU A 455 -22.89 30.37 1.64
CA GLU A 455 -22.49 31.00 0.36
C GLU A 455 -21.02 30.75 0.04
N VAL A 456 -20.14 30.78 1.05
CA VAL A 456 -18.72 30.41 0.87
C VAL A 456 -18.57 28.92 0.54
N ALA A 457 -19.30 28.03 1.22
CA ALA A 457 -19.27 26.60 0.90
C ALA A 457 -19.74 26.31 -0.54
N GLU A 458 -20.80 26.98 -1.02
CA GLU A 458 -21.25 26.89 -2.41
C GLU A 458 -20.18 27.36 -3.41
N LYS A 459 -19.49 28.46 -3.09
CA LYS A 459 -18.36 28.96 -3.89
C LYS A 459 -17.26 27.90 -3.98
N ILE A 460 -16.90 27.24 -2.88
CA ILE A 460 -15.90 26.16 -2.83
C ILE A 460 -16.35 24.97 -3.69
N TYR A 461 -17.57 24.46 -3.49
CA TYR A 461 -18.09 23.32 -4.27
C TYR A 461 -18.10 23.59 -5.77
N ARG A 462 -18.57 24.78 -6.18
CA ARG A 462 -18.64 25.16 -7.60
C ARG A 462 -17.25 25.26 -8.22
N THR A 463 -16.30 25.87 -7.53
CA THR A 463 -14.93 26.01 -8.02
C THR A 463 -14.22 24.66 -8.07
N ALA A 464 -14.33 23.83 -7.04
CA ALA A 464 -13.76 22.48 -7.04
C ALA A 464 -14.28 21.64 -8.22
N LYS A 465 -15.58 21.73 -8.52
CA LYS A 465 -16.18 21.06 -9.67
C LYS A 465 -15.57 21.46 -11.01
N SER A 466 -15.13 22.71 -11.20
CA SER A 466 -14.45 23.13 -12.44
C SER A 466 -13.06 22.49 -12.62
N TYR A 467 -12.45 22.00 -11.54
CA TYR A 467 -11.21 21.20 -11.58
C TYR A 467 -11.50 19.68 -11.69
N GLY A 468 -12.78 19.28 -11.76
CA GLY A 468 -13.19 17.89 -11.75
C GLY A 468 -12.95 17.21 -10.40
N ILE A 469 -13.14 17.95 -9.30
CA ILE A 469 -13.20 17.44 -7.93
C ILE A 469 -14.68 17.36 -7.53
N GLU A 470 -15.13 16.17 -7.17
CA GLU A 470 -16.54 15.92 -6.84
C GLU A 470 -16.86 16.34 -5.40
N SER A 471 -18.14 16.61 -5.12
CA SER A 471 -18.58 17.01 -3.78
C SER A 471 -18.29 15.97 -2.70
N LYS A 472 -18.21 14.69 -3.07
CA LYS A 472 -17.84 13.60 -2.17
C LYS A 472 -16.40 13.71 -1.64
N ASP A 473 -15.54 14.47 -2.32
CA ASP A 473 -14.14 14.68 -1.94
C ASP A 473 -13.93 16.01 -1.18
N ILE A 474 -15.01 16.62 -0.68
CA ILE A 474 -14.96 17.89 0.06
C ILE A 474 -15.73 17.73 1.38
N VAL A 475 -15.08 18.14 2.48
CA VAL A 475 -15.72 18.31 3.80
C VAL A 475 -15.68 19.80 4.17
N ILE A 476 -16.80 20.34 4.65
CA ILE A 476 -16.89 21.77 4.99
C ILE A 476 -16.62 21.98 6.47
N ASP A 477 -15.66 22.86 6.78
CA ASP A 477 -15.46 23.34 8.14
C ASP A 477 -16.34 24.57 8.38
N ALA A 478 -17.30 24.40 9.29
CA ALA A 478 -18.21 25.47 9.69
C ALA A 478 -17.55 26.55 10.56
N LEU A 479 -16.29 26.39 10.96
CA LEU A 479 -15.47 27.25 11.80
C LEU A 479 -16.04 27.44 13.21
N ALA A 480 -15.43 26.77 14.19
CA ALA A 480 -15.71 26.98 15.61
C ALA A 480 -14.93 28.21 16.10
N MET A 481 -15.64 29.28 16.43
CA MET A 481 -15.07 30.49 17.02
C MET A 481 -15.16 30.45 18.54
N THR A 482 -14.30 31.20 19.22
CA THR A 482 -14.26 31.21 20.68
C THR A 482 -15.46 31.95 21.28
N ILE A 483 -16.25 31.26 22.11
CA ILE A 483 -17.50 31.82 22.67
C ILE A 483 -17.28 32.91 23.72
N SER A 484 -16.07 32.98 24.30
CA SER A 484 -15.72 34.04 25.26
C SER A 484 -15.57 35.42 24.61
N SER A 485 -15.28 35.46 23.30
CA SER A 485 -15.21 36.69 22.51
C SER A 485 -16.45 36.94 21.64
N ASP A 486 -17.18 35.88 21.26
CA ASP A 486 -18.43 35.98 20.48
C ASP A 486 -19.47 34.99 21.02
N SER A 487 -20.44 35.52 21.78
CA SER A 487 -21.48 34.74 22.44
C SER A 487 -22.45 34.03 21.49
N GLY A 488 -22.58 34.49 20.24
CA GLY A 488 -23.50 33.89 19.25
C GLY A 488 -22.85 32.80 18.40
N SER A 489 -21.51 32.73 18.40
CA SER A 489 -20.75 31.92 17.45
C SER A 489 -21.11 30.44 17.45
N ALA A 490 -21.34 29.83 18.62
CA ALA A 490 -21.69 28.43 18.74
C ALA A 490 -22.98 28.08 17.96
N LEU A 491 -24.01 28.94 18.06
CA LEU A 491 -25.29 28.72 17.38
C LEU A 491 -25.15 28.84 15.87
N VAL A 492 -24.34 29.80 15.41
CA VAL A 492 -24.04 29.98 13.98
C VAL A 492 -23.32 28.77 13.41
N THR A 493 -22.31 28.25 14.12
CA THR A 493 -21.60 27.04 13.71
C THR A 493 -22.54 25.83 13.65
N LEU A 494 -23.34 25.59 14.69
CA LEU A 494 -24.28 24.46 14.73
C LEU A 494 -25.33 24.54 13.62
N GLU A 495 -25.89 25.72 13.36
CA GLU A 495 -26.84 25.92 12.27
C GLU A 495 -26.18 25.69 10.89
N THR A 496 -24.93 26.13 10.72
CA THR A 496 -24.17 25.88 9.48
C THR A 496 -23.96 24.38 9.24
N LEU A 497 -23.55 23.63 10.28
CA LEU A 497 -23.41 22.16 10.19
C LEU A 497 -24.72 21.50 9.76
N ARG A 498 -25.82 21.91 10.39
CA ARG A 498 -27.16 21.38 10.13
C ARG A 498 -27.56 21.62 8.68
N ARG A 499 -27.35 22.84 8.18
CA ARG A 499 -27.69 23.23 6.80
C ARG A 499 -26.83 22.51 5.77
N ILE A 500 -25.51 22.35 5.98
CA ILE A 500 -24.67 21.56 5.06
C ILE A 500 -25.17 20.11 4.95
N ARG A 501 -25.53 19.48 6.08
CA ARG A 501 -26.07 18.10 6.09
C ARG A 501 -27.45 18.01 5.42
N ASP A 502 -28.38 18.90 5.81
CA ASP A 502 -29.80 18.77 5.47
C ASP A 502 -30.12 19.34 4.08
N GLU A 503 -29.49 20.45 3.67
CA GLU A 503 -29.76 21.15 2.40
C GLU A 503 -28.82 20.70 1.28
N TYR A 504 -27.55 20.42 1.59
CA TYR A 504 -26.52 20.09 0.58
C TYR A 504 -26.11 18.62 0.59
N HIS A 505 -26.58 17.85 1.58
CA HIS A 505 -26.14 16.46 1.81
C HIS A 505 -24.61 16.31 1.87
N GLY A 506 -23.93 17.40 2.23
CA GLY A 506 -22.48 17.50 2.32
C GLY A 506 -21.96 16.88 3.60
N LYS A 507 -20.65 16.74 3.67
CA LYS A 507 -19.92 16.31 4.86
C LYS A 507 -19.33 17.50 5.59
N THR A 508 -19.23 17.41 6.90
CA THR A 508 -18.72 18.50 7.74
C THR A 508 -17.60 18.05 8.67
N ILE A 509 -16.70 18.99 8.95
CA ILE A 509 -15.57 18.82 9.87
C ILE A 509 -15.51 20.01 10.82
N LEU A 510 -14.93 19.84 12.01
CA LEU A 510 -14.78 20.93 12.96
C LEU A 510 -13.58 20.73 13.89
N GLY A 511 -12.77 21.78 14.03
CA GLY A 511 -11.86 21.98 15.17
C GLY A 511 -12.60 22.26 16.46
N VAL A 512 -13.09 21.22 17.15
CA VAL A 512 -14.03 21.36 18.27
C VAL A 512 -13.41 22.13 19.44
N SER A 513 -12.12 21.93 19.70
CA SER A 513 -11.40 22.52 20.82
C SER A 513 -11.32 24.06 20.78
N ASN A 514 -11.57 24.69 19.63
CA ASN A 514 -11.48 26.15 19.44
C ASN A 514 -12.59 26.93 20.17
N ILE A 515 -13.73 26.27 20.42
CA ILE A 515 -14.92 26.87 21.04
C ILE A 515 -14.63 27.46 22.44
N SER A 516 -13.69 26.84 23.17
CA SER A 516 -13.49 27.08 24.61
C SER A 516 -12.24 27.90 24.96
N PHE A 517 -11.51 28.47 23.99
CA PHE A 517 -10.34 29.28 24.32
C PHE A 517 -10.68 30.42 25.30
N GLY A 518 -9.79 30.65 26.27
CA GLY A 518 -9.98 31.66 27.32
C GLY A 518 -10.95 31.28 28.44
N LEU A 519 -11.62 30.13 28.40
CA LEU A 519 -12.52 29.68 29.47
C LEU A 519 -11.86 28.68 30.44
N PRO A 520 -12.24 28.68 31.73
CA PRO A 520 -11.85 27.63 32.66
C PRO A 520 -12.58 26.31 32.35
N GLN A 521 -12.02 25.17 32.78
CA GLN A 521 -12.64 23.84 32.64
C GLN A 521 -13.11 23.54 31.20
N ARG A 522 -12.26 23.86 30.22
CA ARG A 522 -12.52 23.76 28.78
C ARG A 522 -13.13 22.43 28.34
N GLU A 523 -12.75 21.33 28.98
CA GLU A 523 -13.25 20.00 28.67
C GLU A 523 -14.78 19.88 28.78
N ILE A 524 -15.42 20.59 29.72
CA ILE A 524 -16.88 20.58 29.88
C ILE A 524 -17.55 21.24 28.67
N VAL A 525 -17.04 22.41 28.26
CA VAL A 525 -17.55 23.15 27.10
C VAL A 525 -17.30 22.37 25.82
N ASN A 526 -16.08 21.84 25.64
CA ASN A 526 -15.69 21.08 24.45
C ASN A 526 -16.57 19.84 24.28
N SER A 527 -16.74 19.02 25.32
CA SER A 527 -17.52 17.76 25.27
C SER A 527 -19.01 18.00 25.02
N THR A 528 -19.59 19.02 25.68
CA THR A 528 -20.98 19.42 25.47
C THR A 528 -21.19 19.94 24.04
N PHE A 529 -20.33 20.86 23.59
CA PHE A 529 -20.40 21.40 22.23
C PHE A 529 -20.17 20.31 21.17
N TYR A 530 -19.27 19.36 21.42
CA TYR A 530 -19.03 18.23 20.53
C TYR A 530 -20.30 17.40 20.33
N THR A 531 -21.00 17.06 21.42
CA THR A 531 -22.26 16.33 21.37
C THR A 531 -23.32 17.10 20.58
N MET A 532 -23.43 18.41 20.81
CA MET A 532 -24.34 19.27 20.06
C MET A 532 -23.97 19.34 18.57
N ALA A 533 -22.68 19.40 18.24
CA ALA A 533 -22.20 19.44 16.86
C ALA A 533 -22.51 18.14 16.12
N MET A 534 -22.26 16.97 16.74
CA MET A 534 -22.63 15.67 16.18
C MET A 534 -24.14 15.57 15.92
N GLN A 535 -24.98 16.02 16.85
CA GLN A 535 -26.43 16.08 16.66
C GLN A 535 -26.85 16.98 15.49
N ASN A 536 -26.12 18.09 15.29
CA ASN A 536 -26.36 19.04 14.20
C ASN A 536 -25.63 18.66 12.90
N GLY A 537 -25.01 17.48 12.81
CA GLY A 537 -24.52 16.95 11.53
C GLY A 537 -23.02 16.98 11.35
N LEU A 538 -22.23 17.15 12.41
CA LEU A 538 -20.78 16.98 12.38
C LEU A 538 -20.40 15.55 11.97
N ASN A 539 -19.68 15.40 10.85
CA ASN A 539 -19.16 14.10 10.42
C ASN A 539 -17.73 13.82 10.92
N CYS A 540 -16.90 14.85 11.06
CA CYS A 540 -15.51 14.71 11.51
C CYS A 540 -15.20 15.69 12.65
N GLY A 541 -14.82 15.18 13.82
CA GLY A 541 -14.36 16.02 14.93
C GLY A 541 -12.84 15.98 15.04
N ILE A 542 -12.17 17.12 14.83
CA ILE A 542 -10.76 17.29 15.24
C ILE A 542 -10.76 17.55 16.74
N ILE A 543 -10.35 16.54 17.51
CA ILE A 543 -10.45 16.50 18.97
C ILE A 543 -9.20 15.86 19.59
N ASN A 544 -9.02 16.05 20.89
CA ASN A 544 -8.05 15.27 21.66
C ASN A 544 -8.66 13.93 22.10
N PRO A 545 -8.28 12.78 21.50
CA PRO A 545 -8.82 11.47 21.89
C PRO A 545 -8.37 11.04 23.29
N ASN A 546 -7.34 11.68 23.84
CA ASN A 546 -6.89 11.42 25.22
C ASN A 546 -7.84 12.04 26.27
N SER A 547 -8.79 12.89 25.86
CA SER A 547 -9.78 13.49 26.77
C SER A 547 -10.95 12.54 26.99
N GLU A 548 -11.05 11.99 28.20
CA GLU A 548 -12.13 11.07 28.56
C GLU A 548 -13.52 11.71 28.39
N ALA A 549 -13.65 13.00 28.67
CA ALA A 549 -14.91 13.74 28.48
C ALA A 549 -15.36 13.76 27.00
N MET A 550 -14.41 13.91 26.07
CA MET A 550 -14.69 13.88 24.63
C MET A 550 -15.08 12.46 24.18
N MET A 551 -14.36 11.44 24.65
CA MET A 551 -14.68 10.04 24.31
C MET A 551 -16.03 9.59 24.88
N ARG A 552 -16.38 10.00 26.10
CA ARG A 552 -17.72 9.79 26.68
C ARG A 552 -18.81 10.40 25.82
N SER A 553 -18.58 11.61 25.32
CA SER A 553 -19.52 12.27 24.41
C SER A 553 -19.70 11.50 23.11
N TYR A 554 -18.60 11.01 22.52
CA TYR A 554 -18.62 10.22 21.29
C TYR A 554 -19.39 8.90 21.43
N TYR A 555 -19.01 8.06 22.39
CA TYR A 555 -19.65 6.75 22.58
C TYR A 555 -21.11 6.90 23.02
N ALA A 556 -21.43 7.84 23.92
CA ALA A 556 -22.81 8.10 24.31
C ALA A 556 -23.64 8.59 23.11
N PHE A 557 -23.10 9.48 22.28
CA PHE A 557 -23.78 9.93 21.06
C PHE A 557 -24.05 8.77 20.11
N LYS A 558 -23.07 7.89 19.86
CA LYS A 558 -23.28 6.72 18.99
C LYS A 558 -24.38 5.79 19.51
N ALA A 559 -24.36 5.48 20.81
CA ALA A 559 -25.38 4.64 21.44
C ALA A 559 -26.78 5.27 21.36
N LEU A 560 -26.89 6.57 21.68
CA LEU A 560 -28.17 7.30 21.64
C LEU A 560 -28.70 7.49 20.22
N SER A 561 -27.82 7.58 19.23
CA SER A 561 -28.18 7.87 17.82
C SER A 561 -28.38 6.62 16.98
N ASN A 562 -28.40 5.42 17.59
CA ASN A 562 -28.51 4.14 16.90
C ASN A 562 -27.39 3.93 15.85
N LEU A 563 -26.16 4.34 16.20
CA LEU A 563 -24.93 4.16 15.42
C LEU A 563 -23.97 3.17 16.08
N ASP A 564 -24.40 2.52 17.16
CA ASP A 564 -23.71 1.46 17.89
C ASP A 564 -24.70 0.30 18.06
N GLU A 565 -24.53 -0.73 17.23
CA GLU A 565 -25.46 -1.86 17.21
C GLU A 565 -25.46 -2.56 18.56
N GLN A 566 -26.64 -2.63 19.20
CA GLN A 566 -26.81 -3.20 20.54
C GLN A 566 -25.92 -2.55 21.61
N CYS A 567 -25.47 -1.31 21.39
CA CYS A 567 -24.52 -0.60 22.25
C CYS A 567 -23.20 -1.37 22.48
N GLY A 568 -22.77 -2.18 21.51
CA GLY A 568 -21.60 -3.05 21.63
C GLY A 568 -20.29 -2.29 21.89
N ASP A 569 -20.02 -1.22 21.13
CA ASP A 569 -18.83 -0.39 21.32
C ASP A 569 -18.85 0.31 22.67
N TYR A 570 -20.00 0.86 23.05
CA TYR A 570 -20.20 1.53 24.33
C TYR A 570 -19.94 0.57 25.51
N ILE A 571 -20.52 -0.63 25.45
CA ILE A 571 -20.32 -1.65 26.48
C ILE A 571 -18.85 -2.09 26.50
N ALA A 572 -18.24 -2.38 25.35
CA ALA A 572 -16.83 -2.79 25.29
C ALA A 572 -15.90 -1.72 25.89
N HIS A 573 -16.18 -0.44 25.66
CA HIS A 573 -15.38 0.66 26.18
C HIS A 573 -15.57 0.88 27.69
N TYR A 574 -16.78 0.68 28.24
CA TYR A 574 -17.11 1.03 29.64
C TYR A 574 -17.33 -0.17 30.58
N ALA A 575 -17.44 -1.40 30.11
CA ALA A 575 -17.79 -2.58 30.93
C ALA A 575 -16.83 -2.80 32.12
N ASN A 576 -15.55 -2.44 31.96
CA ASN A 576 -14.53 -2.57 33.01
C ASN A 576 -14.36 -1.30 33.86
N GLN A 577 -15.10 -0.22 33.57
CA GLN A 577 -15.11 1.01 34.39
C GLN A 577 -16.11 0.89 35.55
N VAL A 578 -16.03 -0.17 36.36
CA VAL A 578 -16.76 -0.21 37.62
C VAL A 578 -16.00 0.62 38.65
N SER A 579 -16.50 1.83 38.88
CA SER A 579 -16.26 2.74 40.01
C SER A 579 -15.12 2.37 40.97
N ASN A 580 -13.92 2.86 40.67
CA ASN A 580 -12.98 3.29 41.70
C ASN A 580 -12.39 4.63 41.27
N VAL A 581 -12.69 5.66 42.07
CA VAL A 581 -11.99 6.93 42.02
C VAL A 581 -10.56 6.64 42.48
N SER A 582 -9.63 6.43 41.55
CA SER A 582 -8.22 6.26 41.88
C SER A 582 -7.35 6.99 40.88
N ALA A 583 -6.70 8.04 41.39
CA ALA A 583 -5.43 8.69 41.03
C ALA A 583 -5.03 8.86 39.55
N PRO A 584 -4.29 9.94 39.19
CA PRO A 584 -3.74 10.09 37.85
C PRO A 584 -2.89 8.86 37.52
N ALA A 585 -3.19 8.20 36.42
CA ALA A 585 -2.33 7.16 35.88
C ALA A 585 -0.93 7.76 35.72
N LYS A 586 0.06 7.20 36.43
CA LYS A 586 1.45 7.41 36.06
C LYS A 586 1.56 7.00 34.60
N GLN A 587 2.09 7.91 33.79
CA GLN A 587 2.56 7.64 32.43
C GLN A 587 3.37 6.34 32.52
N SER A 588 2.87 5.24 31.95
CA SER A 588 3.55 3.95 32.04
C SER A 588 4.82 4.07 31.23
N ASP A 589 5.98 3.99 31.89
CA ASP A 589 7.25 3.87 31.20
C ASP A 589 7.17 2.62 30.30
N LEU A 590 7.39 2.84 29.01
CA LEU A 590 7.29 1.83 27.97
C LEU A 590 8.36 0.74 28.22
N THR A 591 8.00 -0.54 28.24
CA THR A 591 8.96 -1.64 28.43
C THR A 591 9.75 -1.92 27.15
N LEU A 592 10.91 -2.60 27.25
CA LEU A 592 11.70 -2.97 26.06
C LEU A 592 10.89 -3.83 25.09
N ALA A 593 10.14 -4.81 25.59
CA ALA A 593 9.25 -5.64 24.78
C ALA A 593 8.21 -4.78 24.03
N GLN A 594 7.58 -3.82 24.71
CA GLN A 594 6.60 -2.91 24.07
C GLN A 594 7.25 -1.98 23.04
N ALA A 595 8.49 -1.54 23.27
CA ALA A 595 9.21 -0.70 22.31
C ALA A 595 9.52 -1.48 21.03
N ILE A 596 9.91 -2.76 21.17
CA ILE A 596 10.13 -3.68 20.05
C ILE A 596 8.82 -3.98 19.32
N GLU A 597 7.73 -4.31 20.03
CA GLU A 597 6.42 -4.59 19.42
C GLU A 597 5.87 -3.41 18.61
N LYS A 598 6.19 -2.18 19.02
CA LYS A 598 5.79 -0.93 18.37
C LYS A 598 6.79 -0.43 17.31
N GLY A 599 7.92 -1.12 17.09
CA GLY A 599 8.94 -0.71 16.13
C GLY A 599 9.71 0.57 16.50
N LEU A 600 9.78 0.91 17.79
CA LEU A 600 10.44 2.12 18.29
C LEU A 600 11.94 1.88 18.48
N LYS A 601 12.72 2.09 17.40
CA LYS A 601 14.15 1.77 17.32
C LYS A 601 15.03 2.44 18.38
N GLU A 602 14.96 3.75 18.50
CA GLU A 602 15.81 4.53 19.42
C GLU A 602 15.49 4.18 20.88
N ARG A 603 14.20 4.17 21.24
CA ARG A 603 13.74 3.73 22.56
C ARG A 603 14.15 2.30 22.92
N ALA A 604 14.11 1.38 21.96
CA ALA A 604 14.55 0.01 22.20
C ALA A 604 16.04 -0.03 22.56
N SER A 605 16.89 0.75 21.88
CA SER A 605 18.30 0.90 22.26
C SER A 605 18.50 1.51 23.65
N GLU A 606 17.78 2.57 23.98
CA GLU A 606 17.85 3.23 25.31
C GLU A 606 17.44 2.29 26.44
N LEU A 607 16.25 1.68 26.34
CA LEU A 607 15.73 0.75 27.33
C LEU A 607 16.64 -0.46 27.50
N THR A 608 17.28 -0.92 26.42
CA THR A 608 18.28 -1.98 26.49
C THR A 608 19.53 -1.54 27.26
N ALA A 609 20.01 -0.31 27.02
CA ALA A 609 21.16 0.26 27.74
C ALA A 609 20.87 0.48 29.24
N GLU A 610 19.61 0.69 29.63
CA GLU A 610 19.16 0.73 31.02
C GLU A 610 19.09 -0.69 31.62
N LEU A 611 18.42 -1.61 30.94
CA LEU A 611 18.20 -2.98 31.44
C LEU A 611 19.50 -3.76 31.62
N ILE A 612 20.48 -3.55 30.73
CA ILE A 612 21.76 -4.25 30.76
C ILE A 612 22.67 -3.85 31.94
N GLN A 613 22.29 -2.81 32.70
CA GLN A 613 22.93 -2.47 33.97
C GLN A 613 22.46 -3.37 35.13
N THR A 614 21.33 -4.06 34.95
CA THR A 614 20.65 -4.81 36.02
C THR A 614 20.33 -6.26 35.67
N LYS A 615 20.39 -6.63 34.38
CA LYS A 615 20.19 -7.99 33.87
C LYS A 615 21.35 -8.42 32.98
N GLU A 616 21.62 -9.73 32.95
CA GLU A 616 22.59 -10.32 32.02
C GLU A 616 22.11 -10.20 30.57
N ALA A 617 23.07 -10.03 29.65
CA ALA A 617 22.81 -9.85 28.22
C ALA A 617 21.94 -10.97 27.62
N LEU A 618 22.22 -12.23 27.97
CA LEU A 618 21.49 -13.39 27.48
C LEU A 618 20.05 -13.45 28.01
N ASP A 619 19.80 -13.00 29.24
CA ASP A 619 18.46 -12.97 29.83
C ASP A 619 17.59 -11.91 29.14
N ILE A 620 18.17 -10.75 28.79
CA ILE A 620 17.46 -9.72 28.03
C ILE A 620 17.04 -10.26 26.66
N ILE A 621 17.94 -10.98 25.97
CA ILE A 621 17.62 -11.60 24.67
C ILE A 621 16.48 -12.63 24.82
N ASN A 622 16.61 -13.57 25.75
CA ASN A 622 15.69 -14.70 25.89
C ASN A 622 14.34 -14.32 26.53
N GLU A 623 14.31 -13.35 27.44
CA GLU A 623 13.09 -12.97 28.18
C GLU A 623 12.37 -11.74 27.60
N GLN A 624 13.04 -10.90 26.79
CA GLN A 624 12.45 -9.66 26.25
C GLN A 624 12.42 -9.65 24.73
N LEU A 625 13.58 -9.79 24.06
CA LEU A 625 13.67 -9.64 22.60
C LEU A 625 12.95 -10.76 21.85
N ILE A 626 13.30 -12.02 22.14
CA ILE A 626 12.71 -13.18 21.45
C ILE A 626 11.19 -13.24 21.67
N PRO A 627 10.65 -13.12 22.90
CA PRO A 627 9.20 -13.14 23.11
C PRO A 627 8.45 -12.01 22.42
N ALA A 628 9.03 -10.79 22.37
CA ALA A 628 8.42 -9.67 21.66
C ALA A 628 8.34 -9.93 20.15
N LEU A 629 9.42 -10.43 19.54
CA LEU A 629 9.44 -10.82 18.12
C LEU A 629 8.47 -11.96 17.81
N ASP A 630 8.36 -12.96 18.69
CA ASP A 630 7.39 -14.06 18.56
C ASP A 630 5.95 -13.55 18.59
N GLN A 631 5.64 -12.55 19.43
CA GLN A 631 4.31 -11.95 19.50
C GLN A 631 3.95 -11.20 18.22
N VAL A 632 4.89 -10.40 17.69
CA VAL A 632 4.72 -9.69 16.41
C VAL A 632 4.59 -10.68 15.25
N GLY A 633 5.41 -11.73 15.23
CA GLY A 633 5.36 -12.82 14.25
C GLY A 633 4.01 -13.55 14.25
N LYS A 634 3.50 -13.92 15.42
CA LYS A 634 2.14 -14.50 15.58
C LYS A 634 1.05 -13.53 15.13
N GLY A 635 1.23 -12.23 15.34
CA GLY A 635 0.33 -11.19 14.84
C GLY A 635 0.32 -11.14 13.31
N PHE A 636 1.47 -11.31 12.67
CA PHE A 636 1.61 -11.32 11.22
C PHE A 636 0.90 -12.53 10.60
N GLU A 637 1.10 -13.73 11.18
CA GLU A 637 0.39 -14.95 10.74
C GLU A 637 -1.14 -14.84 10.86
N LYS A 638 -1.62 -14.11 11.88
CA LYS A 638 -3.05 -13.84 12.11
C LYS A 638 -3.60 -12.67 11.28
N GLY A 639 -2.74 -11.96 10.55
CA GLY A 639 -3.11 -10.77 9.77
C GLY A 639 -3.47 -9.54 10.63
N THR A 640 -3.15 -9.54 11.92
CA THR A 640 -3.33 -8.40 12.85
C THR A 640 -2.12 -7.47 12.89
N VAL A 641 -0.97 -7.93 12.40
CA VAL A 641 0.25 -7.15 12.19
C VAL A 641 0.60 -7.26 10.70
N PHE A 642 1.07 -6.17 10.10
CA PHE A 642 1.42 -6.15 8.68
C PHE A 642 2.95 -6.13 8.48
N LEU A 643 3.38 -6.40 7.25
CA LEU A 643 4.80 -6.42 6.88
C LEU A 643 5.59 -5.19 7.36
N PRO A 644 5.08 -3.93 7.26
CA PRO A 644 5.81 -2.77 7.74
C PRO A 644 6.13 -2.86 9.23
N GLN A 645 5.11 -3.14 10.05
CA GLN A 645 5.25 -3.26 11.50
C GLN A 645 6.17 -4.43 11.89
N LEU A 646 6.12 -5.54 11.15
CA LEU A 646 7.04 -6.68 11.35
C LEU A 646 8.50 -6.26 11.10
N LEU A 647 8.78 -5.58 9.98
CA LEU A 647 10.12 -5.11 9.63
C LEU A 647 10.63 -4.05 10.62
N MET A 648 9.78 -3.14 11.05
CA MET A 648 10.15 -2.11 12.03
C MET A 648 10.40 -2.68 13.42
N SER A 649 9.59 -3.65 13.85
CA SER A 649 9.84 -4.41 15.07
C SER A 649 11.19 -5.13 15.01
N ALA A 650 11.47 -5.74 13.85
CA ALA A 650 12.75 -6.36 13.56
C ALA A 650 13.93 -5.37 13.62
N GLU A 651 13.80 -4.16 13.07
CA GLU A 651 14.84 -3.13 13.18
C GLU A 651 15.03 -2.62 14.61
N ALA A 652 13.95 -2.45 15.37
CA ALA A 652 14.02 -2.07 16.77
C ALA A 652 14.71 -3.15 17.62
N ALA A 653 14.40 -4.42 17.38
CA ALA A 653 15.09 -5.55 18.01
C ALA A 653 16.58 -5.59 17.62
N LYS A 654 16.91 -5.33 16.36
CA LYS A 654 18.32 -5.24 15.91
C LYS A 654 19.07 -4.12 16.61
N ALA A 655 18.46 -2.94 16.75
CA ALA A 655 19.08 -1.81 17.44
C ALA A 655 19.26 -2.05 18.94
N ALA A 656 18.32 -2.74 19.60
CA ALA A 656 18.50 -3.27 20.94
C ALA A 656 19.66 -4.27 21.01
N PHE A 657 19.72 -5.20 20.06
CA PHE A 657 20.74 -6.23 20.00
C PHE A 657 22.16 -5.66 19.77
N GLU A 658 22.31 -4.61 18.98
CA GLU A 658 23.60 -3.92 18.78
C GLU A 658 24.16 -3.34 20.09
N VAL A 659 23.30 -2.83 20.97
CA VAL A 659 23.68 -2.38 22.32
C VAL A 659 24.18 -3.56 23.15
N ILE A 660 23.46 -4.69 23.13
CA ILE A 660 23.84 -5.90 23.87
C ILE A 660 25.18 -6.44 23.36
N LYS A 661 25.35 -6.54 22.04
CA LYS A 661 26.58 -7.01 21.40
C LYS A 661 27.79 -6.19 21.82
N THR A 662 27.67 -4.86 21.81
CA THR A 662 28.74 -3.95 22.24
C THR A 662 29.17 -4.20 23.69
N GLN A 663 28.24 -4.58 24.56
CA GLN A 663 28.53 -4.92 25.94
C GLN A 663 29.11 -6.33 26.09
N MET A 664 28.61 -7.31 25.34
CA MET A 664 29.13 -8.70 25.33
C MET A 664 30.58 -8.75 24.82
N GLU A 665 30.92 -7.97 23.80
CA GLU A 665 32.30 -7.82 23.30
C GLU A 665 33.23 -7.22 24.37
N ARG A 666 32.72 -6.32 25.23
CA ARG A 666 33.47 -5.76 26.36
C ARG A 666 33.61 -6.73 27.53
N SER A 667 32.65 -7.63 27.75
CA SER A 667 32.66 -8.61 28.84
C SER A 667 33.31 -9.94 28.45
N GLY A 668 33.67 -10.14 27.18
CA GLY A 668 34.27 -11.38 26.68
C GLY A 668 33.31 -12.56 26.56
N GLN A 669 31.99 -12.31 26.67
CA GLN A 669 30.96 -13.33 26.44
C GLN A 669 30.73 -13.49 24.93
N VAL A 670 30.96 -14.70 24.40
CA VAL A 670 30.67 -15.03 23.00
C VAL A 670 29.32 -15.73 22.94
N GLN A 671 28.39 -15.21 22.13
CA GLN A 671 27.14 -15.89 21.84
C GLN A 671 27.39 -17.01 20.82
N GLU A 672 26.91 -18.23 21.10
CA GLU A 672 26.82 -19.28 20.08
C GLU A 672 25.68 -18.93 19.11
N LYS A 673 26.01 -18.73 17.83
CA LYS A 673 25.00 -18.55 16.77
C LYS A 673 24.21 -19.86 16.61
N LYS A 674 22.89 -19.78 16.43
CA LYS A 674 21.97 -20.94 16.35
C LYS A 674 22.11 -21.80 15.09
N GLY A 675 23.05 -21.48 14.20
CA GLY A 675 23.31 -22.22 12.96
C GLY A 675 23.52 -21.31 11.76
N LYS A 676 24.02 -21.88 10.66
CA LYS A 676 24.29 -21.18 9.40
C LYS A 676 23.24 -21.53 8.34
N ILE A 677 22.71 -20.51 7.66
CA ILE A 677 21.65 -20.63 6.66
C ILE A 677 22.09 -19.88 5.39
N ILE A 678 21.91 -20.45 4.21
CA ILE A 678 22.02 -19.70 2.94
C ILE A 678 20.66 -19.15 2.55
N LEU A 679 20.61 -17.91 2.06
CA LEU A 679 19.46 -17.36 1.35
C LEU A 679 19.87 -16.85 -0.04
N ALA A 680 19.10 -17.19 -1.07
CA ALA A 680 19.34 -16.75 -2.44
C ALA A 680 18.03 -16.61 -3.22
N THR A 681 17.96 -15.66 -4.15
CA THR A 681 17.01 -15.79 -5.26
C THR A 681 17.64 -16.66 -6.34
N VAL A 682 16.82 -17.47 -6.99
CA VAL A 682 17.28 -18.38 -8.02
C VAL A 682 17.78 -17.62 -9.26
N LYS A 683 18.60 -18.28 -10.07
CA LYS A 683 19.14 -17.72 -11.32
C LYS A 683 18.05 -17.05 -12.18
N GLY A 684 18.37 -15.86 -12.65
CA GLY A 684 17.56 -14.91 -13.41
C GLY A 684 16.36 -14.31 -12.70
N ASP A 685 16.16 -14.61 -11.42
CA ASP A 685 15.23 -13.86 -10.60
C ASP A 685 15.96 -12.76 -9.84
N ILE A 686 15.62 -11.51 -10.13
CA ILE A 686 16.21 -10.36 -9.45
C ILE A 686 15.34 -9.82 -8.31
N HIS A 687 14.16 -10.39 -8.08
CA HIS A 687 13.23 -9.93 -7.06
C HIS A 687 13.65 -10.50 -5.70
N ASP A 688 14.30 -9.67 -4.90
CA ASP A 688 14.92 -10.08 -3.64
C ASP A 688 14.14 -9.67 -2.39
N ILE A 689 12.95 -9.09 -2.56
CA ILE A 689 12.10 -8.59 -1.47
C ILE A 689 11.82 -9.68 -0.44
N GLY A 690 11.21 -10.80 -0.85
CA GLY A 690 10.87 -11.91 0.04
C GLY A 690 12.10 -12.48 0.76
N LYS A 691 13.20 -12.68 0.03
CA LYS A 691 14.49 -13.13 0.57
C LYS A 691 15.03 -12.16 1.63
N ASN A 692 14.99 -10.86 1.37
CA ASN A 692 15.48 -9.84 2.29
C ASN A 692 14.65 -9.77 3.56
N ILE A 693 13.33 -9.94 3.47
CA ILE A 693 12.44 -10.04 4.65
C ILE A 693 12.84 -11.26 5.50
N VAL A 694 12.99 -12.44 4.87
CA VAL A 694 13.42 -13.66 5.56
C VAL A 694 14.79 -13.51 6.20
N LYS A 695 15.74 -12.86 5.52
CA LYS A 695 17.07 -12.55 6.06
C LYS A 695 16.98 -11.74 7.35
N VAL A 696 16.26 -10.62 7.32
CA VAL A 696 16.10 -9.72 8.46
C VAL A 696 15.50 -10.48 9.65
N LEU A 697 14.48 -11.32 9.42
CA LEU A 697 13.91 -12.13 10.49
C LEU A 697 14.90 -13.18 11.01
N LEU A 698 15.54 -13.98 10.16
CA LEU A 698 16.48 -15.01 10.61
C LEU A 698 17.67 -14.43 11.39
N GLU A 699 18.23 -13.29 10.95
CA GLU A 699 19.29 -12.58 11.67
C GLU A 699 18.83 -12.17 13.08
N ASN A 700 17.58 -11.71 13.23
CA ASN A 700 17.01 -11.34 14.53
C ASN A 700 16.77 -12.54 15.46
N TYR A 701 16.52 -13.73 14.90
CA TYR A 701 16.46 -14.98 15.66
C TYR A 701 17.85 -15.58 15.96
N SER A 702 18.93 -14.81 15.78
CA SER A 702 20.33 -15.18 16.06
C SER A 702 20.90 -16.28 15.14
N TYR A 703 20.38 -16.42 13.91
CA TYR A 703 20.99 -17.26 12.87
C TYR A 703 22.07 -16.51 12.10
N GLU A 704 23.08 -17.24 11.61
CA GLU A 704 24.06 -16.69 10.66
C GLU A 704 23.55 -16.85 9.23
N VAL A 705 23.20 -15.75 8.58
CA VAL A 705 22.65 -15.76 7.22
C VAL A 705 23.74 -15.44 6.19
N TYR A 706 24.01 -16.40 5.31
CA TYR A 706 24.83 -16.25 4.10
C TYR A 706 23.91 -15.83 2.96
N ASP A 707 23.71 -14.52 2.82
CA ASP A 707 22.96 -13.94 1.73
C ASP A 707 23.79 -13.92 0.45
N LEU A 708 23.49 -14.82 -0.48
CA LEU A 708 24.20 -14.91 -1.77
C LEU A 708 23.71 -13.88 -2.79
N GLY A 709 22.70 -13.09 -2.43
CA GLY A 709 22.12 -12.04 -3.23
C GLY A 709 21.04 -12.54 -4.16
N LYS A 710 21.00 -11.92 -5.35
CA LYS A 710 20.00 -12.18 -6.38
C LYS A 710 20.63 -12.70 -7.66
N ASP A 711 19.83 -13.35 -8.51
CA ASP A 711 20.29 -13.99 -9.74
C ASP A 711 21.48 -14.94 -9.46
N VAL A 712 21.27 -15.87 -8.52
CA VAL A 712 22.36 -16.72 -8.02
C VAL A 712 22.39 -18.03 -8.79
N PRO A 713 23.51 -18.40 -9.44
CA PRO A 713 23.63 -19.67 -10.14
C PRO A 713 23.65 -20.86 -9.15
N PRO A 714 23.05 -22.02 -9.51
CA PRO A 714 23.01 -23.22 -8.66
C PRO A 714 24.37 -23.64 -8.10
N GLU A 715 25.42 -23.55 -8.92
CA GLU A 715 26.78 -23.95 -8.57
C GLU A 715 27.31 -23.14 -7.39
N LYS A 716 27.10 -21.83 -7.40
CA LYS A 716 27.55 -20.93 -6.32
C LYS A 716 26.85 -21.24 -4.99
N ILE A 717 25.56 -21.63 -5.03
CA ILE A 717 24.80 -22.02 -3.84
C ILE A 717 25.40 -23.30 -3.25
N VAL A 718 25.65 -24.30 -4.08
CA VAL A 718 26.21 -25.60 -3.68
C VAL A 718 27.63 -25.46 -3.15
N GLU A 719 28.50 -24.73 -3.87
CA GLU A 719 29.87 -24.45 -3.44
C GLU A 719 29.91 -23.78 -2.07
N THR A 720 29.05 -22.76 -1.85
CA THR A 720 28.94 -22.09 -0.56
C THR A 720 28.42 -23.05 0.51
N ALA A 721 27.39 -23.85 0.20
CA ALA A 721 26.81 -24.80 1.14
C ALA A 721 27.83 -25.84 1.63
N ILE A 722 28.69 -26.32 0.74
CA ILE A 722 29.78 -27.24 1.06
C ILE A 722 30.85 -26.53 1.88
N LYS A 723 31.36 -25.39 1.38
CA LYS A 723 32.46 -24.64 2.00
C LYS A 723 32.15 -24.24 3.44
N GLU A 724 30.94 -23.75 3.68
CA GLU A 724 30.53 -23.21 4.98
C GLU A 724 29.81 -24.24 5.86
N ASN A 725 29.66 -25.48 5.39
CA ASN A 725 28.95 -26.58 6.03
C ASN A 725 27.51 -26.22 6.45
N ILE A 726 26.75 -25.66 5.51
CA ILE A 726 25.38 -25.17 5.70
C ILE A 726 24.40 -26.35 5.81
N LYS A 727 23.44 -26.29 6.73
CA LYS A 727 22.43 -27.34 6.92
C LYS A 727 21.04 -26.96 6.42
N LEU A 728 20.81 -25.67 6.15
CA LEU A 728 19.55 -25.15 5.64
C LEU A 728 19.80 -24.13 4.52
N VAL A 729 19.15 -24.32 3.38
CA VAL A 729 19.17 -23.39 2.24
C VAL A 729 17.75 -22.91 1.98
N GLY A 730 17.56 -21.59 1.92
CA GLY A 730 16.32 -20.94 1.50
C GLY A 730 16.41 -20.39 0.09
N LEU A 731 15.47 -20.78 -0.77
CA LEU A 731 15.38 -20.31 -2.17
C LEU A 731 14.10 -19.49 -2.40
N SER A 732 14.23 -18.39 -3.14
CA SER A 732 13.11 -17.51 -3.48
C SER A 732 12.98 -17.29 -5.00
N ALA A 733 11.75 -17.23 -5.50
CA ALA A 733 11.42 -16.82 -6.87
C ALA A 733 10.09 -16.04 -6.91
N LEU A 734 10.03 -14.98 -7.72
CA LEU A 734 8.81 -14.20 -7.98
C LEU A 734 8.26 -14.45 -9.38
N MET A 735 9.11 -14.69 -10.37
CA MET A 735 8.67 -14.91 -11.74
C MET A 735 8.37 -16.39 -11.98
N THR A 736 7.24 -16.70 -12.63
CA THR A 736 6.96 -18.08 -13.09
C THR A 736 8.12 -18.62 -13.95
N THR A 737 8.79 -17.73 -14.70
CA THR A 737 9.86 -18.12 -15.61
C THR A 737 11.15 -18.58 -14.92
N THR A 738 11.33 -18.24 -13.65
CA THR A 738 12.56 -18.52 -12.89
C THR A 738 12.40 -19.70 -11.94
N VAL A 739 11.17 -20.17 -11.68
CA VAL A 739 10.90 -21.24 -10.72
C VAL A 739 11.57 -22.56 -11.10
N VAL A 740 11.77 -22.83 -12.40
CA VAL A 740 12.49 -24.03 -12.86
C VAL A 740 13.97 -24.05 -12.42
N ASN A 741 14.61 -22.89 -12.20
CA ASN A 741 15.96 -22.82 -11.66
C ASN A 741 16.03 -23.24 -10.18
N MET A 742 14.89 -23.21 -9.49
CA MET A 742 14.77 -23.72 -8.11
C MET A 742 14.95 -25.24 -8.08
N GLU A 743 14.31 -25.96 -9.01
CA GLU A 743 14.45 -27.42 -9.17
C GLU A 743 15.90 -27.80 -9.49
N ALA A 744 16.52 -27.13 -10.47
CA ALA A 744 17.92 -27.35 -10.81
C ALA A 744 18.87 -27.14 -9.61
N THR A 745 18.59 -26.13 -8.77
CA THR A 745 19.37 -25.88 -7.54
C THR A 745 19.17 -27.00 -6.51
N ILE A 746 17.93 -27.47 -6.34
CA ILE A 746 17.60 -28.56 -5.41
C ILE A 746 18.28 -29.86 -5.84
N GLU A 747 18.19 -30.24 -7.11
CA GLU A 747 18.84 -31.44 -7.65
C GLU A 747 20.35 -31.44 -7.41
N LEU A 748 21.01 -30.30 -7.66
CA LEU A 748 22.45 -30.17 -7.46
C LEU A 748 22.83 -30.25 -5.97
N LEU A 749 22.06 -29.62 -5.08
CA LEU A 749 22.24 -29.74 -3.63
C LEU A 749 22.05 -31.18 -3.15
N ARG A 750 21.05 -31.91 -3.66
CA ARG A 750 20.82 -33.32 -3.30
C ARG A 750 21.97 -34.21 -3.75
N LYS A 751 22.59 -33.91 -4.88
CA LYS A 751 23.73 -34.68 -5.41
C LYS A 751 25.02 -34.42 -4.63
N GLU A 752 25.36 -33.15 -4.38
CA GLU A 752 26.68 -32.76 -3.89
C GLU A 752 26.70 -32.53 -2.36
N LYS A 753 25.56 -32.24 -1.72
CA LYS A 753 25.43 -32.02 -0.27
C LYS A 753 24.07 -32.51 0.28
N PRO A 754 23.81 -33.84 0.25
CA PRO A 754 22.49 -34.44 0.53
C PRO A 754 21.95 -34.20 1.94
N ASP A 755 22.81 -33.85 2.90
CA ASP A 755 22.46 -33.54 4.28
C ASP A 755 21.82 -32.15 4.48
N THR A 756 21.75 -31.34 3.42
CA THR A 756 21.18 -29.99 3.46
C THR A 756 19.66 -30.03 3.32
N LYS A 757 18.95 -29.40 4.26
CA LYS A 757 17.50 -29.15 4.15
C LYS A 757 17.22 -27.93 3.29
N ILE A 758 16.13 -27.98 2.53
CA ILE A 758 15.78 -26.93 1.56
C ILE A 758 14.37 -26.43 1.81
N VAL A 759 14.26 -25.14 2.08
CA VAL A 759 13.00 -24.41 2.20
C VAL A 759 12.83 -23.49 0.99
N VAL A 760 11.63 -23.47 0.42
CA VAL A 760 11.32 -22.66 -0.77
C VAL A 760 10.13 -21.75 -0.53
N GLY A 761 10.14 -20.56 -1.14
CA GLY A 761 9.04 -19.60 -1.08
C GLY A 761 9.03 -18.66 -2.29
N GLY A 762 8.00 -17.82 -2.39
CA GLY A 762 7.81 -16.94 -3.54
C GLY A 762 6.35 -16.73 -3.92
N ALA A 763 6.03 -15.59 -4.54
CA ALA A 763 4.65 -15.23 -4.89
C ALA A 763 3.97 -16.21 -5.86
N VAL A 764 4.77 -16.94 -6.65
CA VAL A 764 4.32 -17.92 -7.64
C VAL A 764 4.47 -19.36 -7.16
N LEU A 765 4.87 -19.60 -5.91
CA LEU A 765 5.10 -20.96 -5.37
C LEU A 765 3.88 -21.48 -4.60
N THR A 766 3.59 -22.76 -4.77
CA THR A 766 2.55 -23.51 -4.05
C THR A 766 3.14 -24.67 -3.25
N PRO A 767 2.43 -25.19 -2.21
CA PRO A 767 2.85 -26.39 -1.48
C PRO A 767 3.07 -27.60 -2.41
N GLU A 768 2.19 -27.77 -3.40
CA GLU A 768 2.26 -28.86 -4.37
C GLU A 768 3.50 -28.72 -5.28
N TYR A 769 3.76 -27.50 -5.77
CA TYR A 769 4.94 -27.23 -6.59
C TYR A 769 6.22 -27.49 -5.82
N ALA A 770 6.34 -26.95 -4.60
CA ALA A 770 7.50 -27.14 -3.74
C ALA A 770 7.82 -28.63 -3.51
N LYS A 771 6.78 -29.43 -3.28
CA LYS A 771 6.92 -30.89 -3.14
C LYS A 771 7.37 -31.56 -4.43
N SER A 772 6.83 -31.13 -5.58
CA SER A 772 7.18 -31.72 -6.89
C SER A 772 8.65 -31.55 -7.25
N ILE A 773 9.26 -30.41 -6.87
CA ILE A 773 10.68 -30.11 -7.14
C ILE A 773 11.64 -30.65 -6.06
N GLY A 774 11.14 -31.42 -5.08
CA GLY A 774 11.96 -32.07 -4.06
C GLY A 774 12.42 -31.17 -2.90
N ALA A 775 11.75 -30.03 -2.67
CA ALA A 775 11.99 -29.20 -1.48
C ALA A 775 11.53 -29.93 -0.21
N ASP A 776 12.20 -29.69 0.93
CA ASP A 776 11.80 -30.28 2.21
C ASP A 776 10.64 -29.50 2.86
N CYS A 777 10.52 -28.20 2.57
CA CYS A 777 9.49 -27.33 3.14
C CYS A 777 9.07 -26.23 2.17
N TYR A 778 7.76 -25.97 2.11
CA TYR A 778 7.20 -24.76 1.51
C TYR A 778 6.91 -23.74 2.59
N ALA A 779 7.52 -22.56 2.49
CA ALA A 779 7.24 -21.43 3.36
C ALA A 779 6.26 -20.49 2.66
N LYS A 780 5.00 -20.50 3.12
CA LYS A 780 3.95 -19.59 2.63
C LYS A 780 4.25 -18.12 2.96
N ASP A 781 5.03 -17.87 4.01
CA ASP A 781 5.41 -16.55 4.48
C ASP A 781 6.80 -16.59 5.16
N ALA A 782 7.31 -15.42 5.55
CA ALA A 782 8.65 -15.30 6.12
C ALA A 782 8.78 -15.96 7.50
N MET A 783 7.71 -15.95 8.32
CA MET A 783 7.69 -16.59 9.64
C MET A 783 7.73 -18.11 9.54
N ALA A 784 7.05 -18.70 8.55
CA ALA A 784 7.13 -20.13 8.26
C ALA A 784 8.57 -20.59 8.01
N THR A 785 9.40 -19.74 7.39
CA THR A 785 10.84 -20.03 7.22
C THR A 785 11.59 -20.01 8.55
N VAL A 786 11.28 -19.07 9.45
CA VAL A 786 11.89 -19.00 10.78
C VAL A 786 11.53 -20.23 11.62
N HIS A 787 10.26 -20.62 11.64
CA HIS A 787 9.79 -21.81 12.36
C HIS A 787 10.47 -23.08 11.84
N TYR A 788 10.61 -23.21 10.52
CA TYR A 788 11.32 -24.33 9.93
C TYR A 788 12.82 -24.33 10.28
N ALA A 789 13.46 -23.15 10.32
CA ALA A 789 14.85 -23.04 10.77
C ALA A 789 15.03 -23.47 12.23
N GLN A 790 14.05 -23.16 13.11
CA GLN A 790 14.05 -23.63 14.49
C GLN A 790 13.91 -25.15 14.60
N GLU A 791 13.08 -25.78 13.76
CA GLU A 791 12.94 -27.24 13.74
C GLU A 791 14.24 -27.95 13.31
N ILE A 792 14.97 -27.38 12.35
CA ILE A 792 16.15 -28.03 11.75
C ILE A 792 17.45 -27.73 12.51
N LEU A 793 17.58 -26.53 13.09
CA LEU A 793 18.82 -26.02 13.67
C LEU A 793 18.74 -25.69 15.16
N GLY A 794 17.54 -25.68 15.74
CA GLY A 794 17.26 -25.23 17.11
C GLY A 794 17.42 -26.29 18.20
#